data_AF-A0A2S3ZZI5-F1
#
_entry.id   AF-A0A2S3ZZI5-F1
#
_cell.length_a   1.000
_cell.length_b   1.000
_cell.length_c   1.000
_cell.angle_alpha   90.00
_cell.angle_beta   90.00
_cell.angle_gamma   90.00
#
_symmetry.space_group_name_H-M   'P 1'
#
loop_
_entity.id
_entity.type
_entity.pdbx_description
1 polymer ?
#
loop_
_entity_poly.entity_id
_entity_poly.type
_entity_poly.pdbx_seq_one_letter_code
_entity_poly.pdbx_strand_id
1 'polypeptide(L)'
;MFSRLKVFSPFLAALALLAFLLVPAGIAQAEPPVSIPAGTFIVDNANVLGNDKAKVQSAIDKLAQDHGLTFFVVYVDSFDSLSGEAWGTEVANTKQMGANDALLVVAVKDRKYALLADKSVIPDDKNQNIQASAIKPQLAASNWAQAAIDAAGALGDAAGGGKGNVPDPTGGLVALGIGGVVVVGGAGTALYIRNKRKKAAAEATAQGFGPDGKPLDPHAGMSIAELRSKAGSLLIAADDAINTSEHEIGFAQASYGDEAVKPFQAALDSAKAHLSESFKLQQQLDDEIPDTIEQQRQWLGEIIRRSEDANAALNAEKAAFDELRELERTAPAVLSSIRTQAGEARTAVASAEQKLAALTAQYSDSAVAPVRDNVAQAKERLDFVDTAATDADAKLAAGQSAAAAVSVKAAEESLLQSGVLLEAITKTEAAIRDAAKTLETALPAALSDLEQARAMVGTQEFARYAPTVQAAEGVLNDVRRQKASGKPDPLAMMTAVESAHGQLDELLTGIRDQQQQSLRAQAALQQTLAGAQATIATAKDFIAARRGGVGSAARTRLSEAERNFDYALSISESDPSNALTYAQQAQELAKQAIQYAQNDVDSFSGGGRGGGGGSMGGGMGGAILGGIIGGLLSGGGGGGFGGGGFGGGGGGGFGGGGGGGGGGFGGSGGNF
;
A
#
# COMPACT_ATOMS: atom_id res chain seq x y z
N MET A 1 -39.70 -72.25 32.74
CA MET A 1 -38.86 -73.06 33.66
C MET A 1 -38.09 -72.09 34.55
N PHE A 2 -38.02 -72.39 35.84
CA PHE A 2 -37.82 -71.46 36.95
C PHE A 2 -36.46 -70.74 37.04
N SER A 3 -36.54 -69.47 37.51
CA SER A 3 -35.70 -68.72 38.46
C SER A 3 -34.19 -69.01 38.59
N ARG A 4 -33.38 -67.94 38.65
CA ARG A 4 -32.88 -67.34 39.92
C ARG A 4 -31.87 -66.19 39.67
N LEU A 5 -32.19 -65.00 40.18
CA LEU A 5 -31.20 -64.00 40.59
C LEU A 5 -30.43 -64.52 41.83
N LYS A 6 -29.12 -64.29 41.88
CA LYS A 6 -28.39 -64.01 43.13
C LYS A 6 -27.29 -62.98 42.88
N VAL A 7 -27.46 -61.85 43.54
CA VAL A 7 -26.48 -60.81 43.83
C VAL A 7 -25.51 -61.35 44.89
N PHE A 8 -24.20 -61.15 44.70
CA PHE A 8 -23.25 -60.92 45.78
C PHE A 8 -22.18 -59.92 45.31
N SER A 9 -21.80 -59.08 46.27
CA SER A 9 -21.19 -57.75 46.14
C SER A 9 -19.69 -57.82 46.54
N PRO A 10 -19.01 -56.73 46.91
CA PRO A 10 -18.09 -55.93 46.10
C PRO A 10 -16.65 -56.06 46.65
N PHE A 11 -15.77 -56.79 45.97
CA PHE A 11 -14.35 -56.87 46.41
C PHE A 11 -13.33 -56.83 45.27
N LEU A 12 -13.76 -56.37 44.09
CA LEU A 12 -12.88 -56.07 42.94
C LEU A 12 -12.89 -54.58 42.55
N ALA A 13 -13.50 -53.73 43.37
CA ALA A 13 -13.52 -52.27 43.23
C ALA A 13 -12.43 -51.55 44.05
N ALA A 14 -11.53 -52.29 44.73
CA ALA A 14 -10.54 -51.70 45.66
C ALA A 14 -9.07 -52.01 45.32
N LEU A 15 -8.78 -52.66 44.18
CA LEU A 15 -7.38 -52.90 43.74
C LEU A 15 -7.07 -52.47 42.29
N ALA A 16 -8.08 -52.08 41.51
CA ALA A 16 -7.88 -51.35 40.25
C ALA A 16 -7.92 -49.82 40.44
N LEU A 17 -8.18 -49.36 41.68
CA LEU A 17 -8.27 -47.95 42.06
C LEU A 17 -6.96 -47.35 42.60
N LEU A 18 -5.84 -48.09 42.54
CA LEU A 18 -4.54 -47.63 43.08
C LEU A 18 -3.35 -47.74 42.10
N ALA A 19 -3.58 -48.14 40.84
CA ALA A 19 -2.53 -48.30 39.82
C ALA A 19 -2.74 -47.48 38.53
N PHE A 20 -3.75 -46.61 38.49
CA PHE A 20 -3.96 -45.63 37.40
C PHE A 20 -3.92 -44.16 37.85
N LEU A 21 -3.48 -43.91 39.08
CA LEU A 21 -3.32 -42.57 39.68
C LEU A 21 -1.89 -42.00 39.59
N LEU A 22 -1.09 -42.48 38.64
CA LEU A 22 0.22 -41.93 38.29
C LEU A 22 0.37 -41.79 36.75
N VAL A 23 -0.69 -41.34 36.08
CA VAL A 23 -0.47 -40.55 34.88
C VAL A 23 0.04 -39.20 35.40
N PRO A 24 1.28 -38.77 35.11
CA PRO A 24 1.63 -37.38 35.37
C PRO A 24 0.57 -36.57 34.65
N ALA A 25 -0.21 -35.78 35.40
CA ALA A 25 -0.98 -34.71 34.82
C ALA A 25 0.00 -34.01 33.87
N GLY A 26 -0.24 -34.15 32.57
CA GLY A 26 0.49 -33.39 31.57
C GLY A 26 0.34 -31.97 32.04
N ILE A 27 1.43 -31.43 32.58
CA ILE A 27 1.55 -30.03 32.90
C ILE A 27 1.13 -29.39 31.58
N ALA A 28 0.00 -28.69 31.58
CA ALA A 28 -0.40 -27.85 30.47
C ALA A 28 0.74 -26.83 30.36
N GLN A 29 1.74 -27.22 29.56
CA GLN A 29 2.85 -26.39 29.18
C GLN A 29 2.22 -25.36 28.28
N ALA A 30 2.11 -24.14 28.79
CA ALA A 30 1.79 -22.95 28.02
C ALA A 30 2.57 -23.01 26.71
N GLU A 31 1.90 -22.75 25.58
CA GLU A 31 2.65 -22.53 24.35
C GLU A 31 3.52 -21.27 24.58
N PRO A 32 4.86 -21.40 24.57
CA PRO A 32 5.72 -20.24 24.74
C PRO A 32 5.40 -19.22 23.63
N PRO A 33 5.58 -17.90 23.89
CA PRO A 33 5.34 -16.86 22.89
C PRO A 33 5.97 -17.26 21.56
N VAL A 34 5.15 -17.36 20.52
CA VAL A 34 5.60 -17.91 19.26
C VAL A 34 6.61 -16.95 18.65
N SER A 35 7.83 -17.44 18.41
CA SER A 35 8.83 -16.69 17.65
C SER A 35 8.41 -16.69 16.19
N ILE A 36 8.18 -15.51 15.62
CA ILE A 36 7.88 -15.35 14.19
C ILE A 36 9.20 -15.54 13.40
N PRO A 37 9.34 -16.62 12.61
CA PRO A 37 10.56 -16.87 11.85
C PRO A 37 10.93 -15.71 10.90
N ALA A 38 12.23 -15.53 10.66
CA ALA A 38 12.69 -14.55 9.69
C ALA A 38 12.07 -14.81 8.30
N GLY A 39 11.51 -13.77 7.67
CA GLY A 39 10.84 -13.88 6.38
C GLY A 39 9.40 -14.40 6.43
N THR A 40 8.81 -14.55 7.62
CA THR A 40 7.39 -14.91 7.77
C THR A 40 6.60 -13.77 8.39
N PHE A 41 5.37 -13.58 7.89
CA PHE A 41 4.44 -12.55 8.36
C PHE A 41 3.14 -13.15 8.91
N ILE A 42 2.92 -14.44 8.68
CA ILE A 42 1.74 -15.18 9.14
C ILE A 42 2.18 -16.43 9.90
N VAL A 43 1.80 -16.51 11.16
CA VAL A 43 1.90 -17.70 11.99
C VAL A 43 0.47 -18.20 12.26
N ASP A 44 0.14 -19.39 11.79
CA ASP A 44 -1.21 -19.98 11.94
C ASP A 44 -1.11 -21.35 12.61
N ASN A 45 -0.87 -21.34 13.92
CA ASN A 45 -0.77 -22.57 14.72
C ASN A 45 -2.16 -23.16 15.02
N ALA A 46 -3.20 -22.32 15.04
CA ALA A 46 -4.59 -22.76 15.17
C ALA A 46 -5.17 -23.37 13.88
N ASN A 47 -4.44 -23.26 12.75
CA ASN A 47 -4.80 -23.78 11.43
C ASN A 47 -6.18 -23.29 10.95
N VAL A 48 -6.45 -21.99 11.10
CA VAL A 48 -7.75 -21.37 10.79
C VAL A 48 -7.81 -20.66 9.44
N LEU A 49 -6.67 -20.42 8.79
CA LEU A 49 -6.64 -19.69 7.52
C LEU A 49 -6.83 -20.58 6.29
N GLY A 50 -6.46 -21.87 6.36
CA GLY A 50 -6.57 -22.80 5.23
C GLY A 50 -6.04 -22.21 3.91
N ASN A 51 -6.87 -22.23 2.86
CA ASN A 51 -6.54 -21.71 1.54
C ASN A 51 -6.51 -20.16 1.48
N ASP A 52 -7.10 -19.47 2.45
CA ASP A 52 -7.17 -18.01 2.47
C ASP A 52 -5.88 -17.35 2.99
N LYS A 53 -4.90 -18.15 3.44
CA LYS A 53 -3.57 -17.66 3.86
C LYS A 53 -2.89 -16.81 2.77
N ALA A 54 -3.08 -17.14 1.50
CA ALA A 54 -2.54 -16.35 0.37
C ALA A 54 -3.19 -14.96 0.26
N LYS A 55 -4.48 -14.84 0.58
CA LYS A 55 -5.20 -13.56 0.57
C LYS A 55 -4.74 -12.67 1.72
N VAL A 56 -4.54 -13.25 2.91
CA VAL A 56 -3.97 -12.54 4.07
C VAL A 56 -2.55 -12.07 3.76
N GLN A 57 -1.72 -12.92 3.14
CA GLN A 57 -0.37 -12.54 2.74
C GLN A 57 -0.38 -11.39 1.72
N SER A 58 -1.27 -11.45 0.73
CA SER A 58 -1.43 -10.38 -0.26
C SER A 58 -1.83 -9.05 0.39
N ALA A 59 -2.69 -9.08 1.41
CA ALA A 59 -3.09 -7.88 2.15
C ALA A 59 -1.94 -7.29 2.98
N ILE A 60 -1.13 -8.15 3.63
CA ILE A 60 0.09 -7.75 4.34
C ILE A 60 1.10 -7.13 3.38
N ASP A 61 1.36 -7.79 2.24
CA ASP A 61 2.32 -7.32 1.24
C ASP A 61 1.89 -5.98 0.65
N LYS A 62 0.58 -5.80 0.41
CA LYS A 62 0.00 -4.54 -0.05
C LYS A 62 0.19 -3.42 0.98
N LEU A 63 -0.09 -3.68 2.27
CA LEU A 63 0.13 -2.70 3.34
C LEU A 63 1.61 -2.27 3.42
N ALA A 64 2.54 -3.21 3.29
CA ALA A 64 3.96 -2.93 3.26
C ALA A 64 4.38 -2.10 2.03
N GLN A 65 3.83 -2.41 0.86
CA GLN A 65 4.13 -1.69 -0.39
C GLN A 65 3.54 -0.28 -0.43
N ASP A 66 2.29 -0.12 -0.01
CA ASP A 66 1.53 1.13 -0.14
C ASP A 66 1.88 2.13 0.98
N HIS A 67 2.13 1.63 2.19
CA HIS A 67 2.28 2.46 3.40
C HIS A 67 3.59 2.25 4.17
N GLY A 68 4.45 1.33 3.74
CA GLY A 68 5.72 1.06 4.41
C GLY A 68 5.59 0.43 5.81
N LEU A 69 4.41 -0.14 6.11
CA LEU A 69 4.10 -0.81 7.37
C LEU A 69 4.28 -2.32 7.25
N THR A 70 5.08 -2.93 8.14
CA THR A 70 5.18 -4.39 8.22
C THR A 70 4.08 -4.92 9.12
N PHE A 71 3.20 -5.78 8.61
CA PHE A 71 2.11 -6.33 9.40
C PHE A 71 2.29 -7.84 9.65
N PHE A 72 2.22 -8.22 10.92
CA PHE A 72 2.34 -9.60 11.37
C PHE A 72 1.02 -10.09 11.91
N VAL A 73 0.65 -11.33 11.58
CA VAL A 73 -0.59 -11.95 12.03
C VAL A 73 -0.30 -13.31 12.66
N VAL A 74 -0.80 -13.51 13.88
CA VAL A 74 -0.57 -14.72 14.67
C VAL A 74 -1.90 -15.30 15.14
N TYR A 75 -2.22 -16.52 14.72
CA TYR A 75 -3.35 -17.31 15.21
C TYR A 75 -2.84 -18.47 16.08
N VAL A 76 -3.33 -18.51 17.33
CA VAL A 76 -3.05 -19.57 18.32
C VAL A 76 -4.35 -20.07 18.92
N ASP A 77 -4.30 -21.21 19.58
CA ASP A 77 -5.48 -21.79 20.23
C ASP A 77 -5.92 -20.97 21.46
N SER A 78 -4.98 -20.57 22.33
CA SER A 78 -5.24 -19.88 23.60
C SER A 78 -4.09 -18.91 23.93
N PHE A 79 -4.37 -17.85 24.69
CA PHE A 79 -3.34 -17.01 25.33
C PHE A 79 -3.07 -17.42 26.79
N ASP A 80 -3.59 -18.57 27.21
CA ASP A 80 -3.62 -19.04 28.58
C ASP A 80 -4.22 -17.97 29.53
N SER A 81 -3.46 -17.58 30.56
CA SER A 81 -3.88 -16.60 31.57
C SER A 81 -3.60 -15.14 31.18
N LEU A 82 -2.94 -14.90 30.05
CA LEU A 82 -2.57 -13.55 29.62
C LEU A 82 -3.73 -12.85 28.87
N SER A 83 -3.69 -11.52 28.88
CA SER A 83 -4.48 -10.71 27.96
C SER A 83 -3.84 -10.76 26.57
N GLY A 84 -4.63 -10.55 25.51
CA GLY A 84 -4.08 -10.48 24.14
C GLY A 84 -3.00 -9.40 23.99
N GLU A 85 -3.16 -8.27 24.69
CA GLU A 85 -2.17 -7.18 24.70
C GLU A 85 -0.86 -7.60 25.37
N ALA A 86 -0.94 -8.22 26.56
CA ALA A 86 0.26 -8.69 27.27
C ALA A 86 0.99 -9.77 26.46
N TRP A 87 0.23 -10.72 25.90
CA TRP A 87 0.78 -11.79 25.06
C TRP A 87 1.42 -11.24 23.78
N GLY A 88 0.73 -10.35 23.07
CA GLY A 88 1.25 -9.72 21.86
C GLY A 88 2.47 -8.83 22.12
N THR A 89 2.55 -8.19 23.30
CA THR A 89 3.71 -7.38 23.68
C THR A 89 4.96 -8.25 23.87
N GLU A 90 4.83 -9.45 24.45
CA GLU A 90 5.94 -10.40 24.55
C GLU A 90 6.43 -10.86 23.18
N VAL A 91 5.52 -11.10 22.23
CA VAL A 91 5.86 -11.42 20.84
C VAL A 91 6.57 -10.25 20.16
N ALA A 92 6.06 -9.03 20.31
CA ALA A 92 6.64 -7.82 19.73
C ALA A 92 8.06 -7.54 20.27
N ASN A 93 8.26 -7.71 21.58
CA ASN A 93 9.56 -7.57 22.24
C ASN A 93 10.55 -8.63 21.76
N THR A 94 10.11 -9.89 21.70
CA THR A 94 10.94 -11.01 21.23
C THR A 94 11.35 -10.82 19.77
N LYS A 95 10.44 -10.30 18.93
CA LYS A 95 10.69 -10.03 17.52
C LYS A 95 11.47 -8.73 17.28
N GLN A 96 11.65 -7.90 18.31
CA GLN A 96 12.26 -6.58 18.26
C GLN A 96 11.57 -5.66 17.25
N MET A 97 10.23 -5.59 17.33
CA MET A 97 9.42 -4.79 16.42
C MET A 97 9.76 -3.30 16.50
N GLY A 98 9.90 -2.67 15.33
CA GLY A 98 10.20 -1.26 15.18
C GLY A 98 8.95 -0.39 15.02
N ALA A 99 9.16 0.91 14.84
CA ALA A 99 8.07 1.89 14.76
C ALA A 99 7.09 1.66 13.60
N ASN A 100 7.52 1.00 12.53
CA ASN A 100 6.69 0.72 11.36
C ASN A 100 6.13 -0.70 11.33
N ASP A 101 6.18 -1.42 12.46
CA ASP A 101 5.65 -2.77 12.54
C ASP A 101 4.31 -2.77 13.28
N ALA A 102 3.38 -3.62 12.84
CA ALA A 102 2.10 -3.86 13.48
C ALA A 102 1.88 -5.38 13.66
N LEU A 103 1.20 -5.77 14.73
CA LEU A 103 0.97 -7.16 15.10
C LEU A 103 -0.48 -7.38 15.50
N LEU A 104 -1.18 -8.28 14.79
CA LEU A 104 -2.46 -8.83 15.21
C LEU A 104 -2.26 -10.22 15.80
N VAL A 105 -2.67 -10.40 17.04
CA VAL A 105 -2.70 -11.71 17.72
C VAL A 105 -4.14 -12.14 17.98
N VAL A 106 -4.46 -13.40 17.69
CA VAL A 106 -5.80 -13.98 17.86
C VAL A 106 -5.70 -15.35 18.54
N ALA A 107 -6.37 -15.49 19.69
CA ALA A 107 -6.57 -16.76 20.39
C ALA A 107 -7.98 -17.29 20.07
N VAL A 108 -8.04 -18.32 19.24
CA VAL A 108 -9.28 -18.79 18.60
C VAL A 108 -10.24 -19.43 19.62
N LYS A 109 -9.74 -20.27 20.53
CA LYS A 109 -10.57 -20.95 21.55
C LYS A 109 -10.96 -20.00 22.68
N ASP A 110 -10.07 -19.08 23.04
CA ASP A 110 -10.32 -18.09 24.10
C ASP A 110 -11.21 -16.93 23.67
N ARG A 111 -11.46 -16.77 22.36
CA ARG A 111 -12.20 -15.64 21.78
C ARG A 111 -11.57 -14.28 22.18
N LYS A 112 -10.23 -14.23 22.22
CA LYS A 112 -9.45 -13.03 22.59
C LYS A 112 -8.56 -12.59 21.44
N TYR A 113 -8.32 -11.29 21.33
CA TYR A 113 -7.42 -10.72 20.33
C TYR A 113 -6.77 -9.42 20.84
N ALA A 114 -5.71 -8.99 20.16
CA ALA A 114 -5.16 -7.65 20.30
C ALA A 114 -4.48 -7.19 19.00
N LEU A 115 -4.52 -5.88 18.76
CA LEU A 115 -3.74 -5.21 17.72
C LEU A 115 -2.71 -4.28 18.38
N LEU A 116 -1.44 -4.51 18.07
CA LEU A 116 -0.30 -3.75 18.56
C LEU A 116 0.36 -3.00 17.42
N ALA A 117 0.68 -1.73 17.63
CA ALA A 117 1.42 -0.90 16.68
C ALA A 117 2.10 0.26 17.43
N ASP A 118 3.07 0.91 16.79
CA ASP A 118 3.67 2.11 17.39
C ASP A 118 2.70 3.29 17.35
N LYS A 119 2.56 3.97 18.49
CA LYS A 119 1.63 5.10 18.66
C LYS A 119 1.98 6.33 17.81
N SER A 120 3.22 6.45 17.36
CA SER A 120 3.64 7.52 16.46
C SER A 120 3.13 7.32 15.03
N VAL A 121 2.87 6.07 14.62
CA VAL A 121 2.36 5.73 13.29
C VAL A 121 0.87 5.46 13.32
N ILE A 122 0.39 4.72 14.32
CA ILE A 122 -1.03 4.40 14.52
C ILE A 122 -1.44 4.92 15.91
N PRO A 123 -1.97 6.15 16.01
CA PRO A 123 -2.49 6.69 17.26
C PRO A 123 -3.57 5.81 17.91
N ASP A 124 -3.68 5.86 19.24
CA ASP A 124 -4.57 4.98 20.03
C ASP A 124 -6.04 5.05 19.57
N ASP A 125 -6.53 6.23 19.17
CA ASP A 125 -7.91 6.42 18.67
C ASP A 125 -8.15 5.71 17.32
N LYS A 126 -7.14 5.70 16.44
CA LYS A 126 -7.18 4.97 15.16
C LYS A 126 -7.14 3.48 15.41
N ASN A 127 -6.24 3.01 16.30
CA ASN A 127 -6.14 1.59 16.64
C ASN A 127 -7.46 1.07 17.23
N GLN A 128 -8.10 1.82 18.13
CA GLN A 128 -9.43 1.48 18.65
C GLN A 128 -10.50 1.42 17.55
N ASN A 129 -10.48 2.35 16.59
CA ASN A 129 -11.41 2.32 15.48
C ASN A 129 -11.20 1.11 14.55
N ILE A 130 -9.94 0.75 14.25
CA ILE A 130 -9.59 -0.44 13.48
C ILE A 130 -10.14 -1.69 14.16
N GLN A 131 -9.94 -1.81 15.48
CA GLN A 131 -10.46 -2.95 16.23
C GLN A 131 -11.98 -3.02 16.20
N ALA A 132 -12.66 -1.90 16.39
CA ALA A 132 -14.12 -1.85 16.43
C ALA A 132 -14.79 -2.09 15.07
N SER A 133 -14.17 -1.62 13.98
CA SER A 133 -14.76 -1.62 12.64
C SER A 133 -14.25 -2.74 11.73
N ALA A 134 -12.97 -3.09 11.81
CA ALA A 134 -12.31 -4.02 10.90
C ALA A 134 -12.12 -5.42 11.50
N ILE A 135 -11.73 -5.49 12.78
CA ILE A 135 -11.31 -6.76 13.40
C ILE A 135 -12.48 -7.45 14.11
N LYS A 136 -13.08 -6.78 15.10
CA LYS A 136 -14.07 -7.40 15.98
C LYS A 136 -15.29 -7.97 15.23
N PRO A 137 -15.90 -7.27 14.24
CA PRO A 137 -17.05 -7.81 13.52
C PRO A 137 -16.73 -9.12 12.79
N GLN A 138 -15.54 -9.19 12.16
CA GLN A 138 -15.10 -10.37 11.43
C GLN A 138 -14.76 -11.53 12.36
N LEU A 139 -14.06 -11.28 13.47
CA LEU A 139 -13.74 -12.31 14.45
C LEU A 139 -14.99 -12.86 15.14
N ALA A 140 -15.99 -12.00 15.44
CA ALA A 140 -17.28 -12.44 15.99
C ALA A 140 -18.01 -13.39 15.03
N ALA A 141 -17.93 -13.13 13.72
CA ALA A 141 -18.46 -13.98 12.66
C ALA A 141 -17.57 -15.21 12.33
N SER A 142 -16.43 -15.39 13.02
CA SER A 142 -15.43 -16.42 12.72
C SER A 142 -14.80 -16.32 11.32
N ASN A 143 -14.81 -15.12 10.73
CA ASN A 143 -14.14 -14.82 9.45
C ASN A 143 -12.67 -14.49 9.69
N TRP A 144 -11.87 -15.48 10.08
CA TRP A 144 -10.49 -15.30 10.54
C TRP A 144 -9.60 -14.58 9.53
N ALA A 145 -9.62 -15.03 8.27
CA ALA A 145 -8.84 -14.42 7.20
C ALA A 145 -9.30 -12.99 6.90
N GLN A 146 -10.61 -12.76 6.86
CA GLN A 146 -11.16 -11.41 6.59
C GLN A 146 -10.80 -10.43 7.70
N ALA A 147 -10.75 -10.87 8.96
CA ALA A 147 -10.31 -10.01 10.07
C ALA A 147 -8.88 -9.49 9.87
N ALA A 148 -7.96 -10.31 9.37
CA ALA A 148 -6.60 -9.89 9.07
C ALA A 148 -6.52 -9.01 7.80
N ILE A 149 -7.30 -9.32 6.77
CA ILE A 149 -7.37 -8.53 5.54
C ILE A 149 -7.92 -7.13 5.83
N ASP A 150 -9.02 -7.05 6.56
CA ASP A 150 -9.66 -5.80 6.97
C ASP A 150 -8.75 -5.01 7.91
N ALA A 151 -8.06 -5.67 8.84
CA ALA A 151 -7.05 -5.03 9.68
C ALA A 151 -5.91 -4.43 8.86
N ALA A 152 -5.39 -5.14 7.86
CA ALA A 152 -4.34 -4.64 6.99
C ALA A 152 -4.82 -3.41 6.18
N GLY A 153 -6.03 -3.45 5.63
CA GLY A 153 -6.63 -2.33 4.92
C GLY A 153 -6.85 -1.10 5.80
N ALA A 154 -7.36 -1.32 7.01
CA ALA A 154 -7.63 -0.25 7.97
C ALA A 154 -6.35 0.32 8.60
N LEU A 155 -5.31 -0.48 8.82
CA LEU A 155 -3.96 0.00 9.16
C LEU A 155 -3.41 0.90 8.05
N GLY A 156 -3.62 0.53 6.79
CA GLY A 156 -3.24 1.34 5.63
C GLY A 156 -3.98 2.68 5.58
N ASP A 157 -5.30 2.68 5.77
CA ASP A 157 -6.11 3.90 5.87
C ASP A 157 -5.59 4.82 6.98
N ALA A 158 -5.34 4.27 8.19
CA ALA A 158 -4.80 5.04 9.30
C ALA A 158 -3.41 5.62 9.02
N ALA A 159 -2.50 4.83 8.44
CA ALA A 159 -1.15 5.25 8.07
C ALA A 159 -1.15 6.31 6.95
N GLY A 160 -2.16 6.27 6.08
CA GLY A 160 -2.42 7.28 5.04
C GLY A 160 -3.07 8.56 5.55
N GLY A 161 -3.32 8.70 6.86
CA GLY A 161 -3.97 9.86 7.48
C GLY A 161 -5.50 9.74 7.61
N GLY A 162 -6.08 8.62 7.18
CA GLY A 162 -7.48 8.25 7.35
C GLY A 162 -7.86 7.90 8.79
N LYS A 163 -9.05 7.36 9.01
CA LYS A 163 -9.59 7.06 10.35
C LYS A 163 -9.34 5.63 10.82
N GLY A 164 -8.76 4.79 9.98
CA GLY A 164 -8.64 3.36 10.23
C GLY A 164 -9.92 2.60 9.87
N ASN A 165 -10.53 2.95 8.74
CA ASN A 165 -11.71 2.26 8.21
C ASN A 165 -11.32 1.20 7.18
N VAL A 166 -12.12 0.16 7.03
CA VAL A 166 -11.94 -0.86 5.98
C VAL A 166 -12.22 -0.23 4.60
N PRO A 167 -11.26 -0.24 3.65
CA PRO A 167 -11.51 0.17 2.28
C PRO A 167 -12.44 -0.85 1.60
N ASP A 168 -13.55 -0.39 1.02
CA ASP A 168 -14.54 -1.26 0.36
C ASP A 168 -13.91 -2.05 -0.81
N PRO A 169 -13.95 -3.40 -0.82
CA PRO A 169 -13.40 -4.24 -1.88
C PRO A 169 -14.28 -4.27 -3.15
N THR A 170 -15.51 -3.74 -3.10
CA THR A 170 -16.25 -3.40 -4.31
C THR A 170 -15.77 -2.05 -4.82
N GLY A 171 -14.67 -2.10 -5.58
CA GLY A 171 -14.28 -1.01 -6.47
C GLY A 171 -15.48 -0.64 -7.34
N GLY A 172 -16.19 0.40 -6.93
CA GLY A 172 -17.20 1.04 -7.74
C GLY A 172 -16.57 1.33 -9.09
N LEU A 173 -17.31 0.98 -10.15
CA LEU A 173 -17.13 1.49 -11.49
C LEU A 173 -17.14 3.03 -11.43
N VAL A 174 -16.01 3.63 -11.10
CA VAL A 174 -15.69 4.99 -11.51
C VAL A 174 -15.38 4.86 -12.98
N ALA A 175 -16.39 5.18 -13.77
CA ALA A 175 -16.28 5.44 -15.19
C ALA A 175 -14.96 6.17 -15.47
N LEU A 176 -14.21 5.66 -16.45
CA LEU A 176 -13.12 6.39 -17.10
C LEU A 176 -13.69 7.71 -17.65
N GLY A 177 -13.60 8.75 -16.84
CA GLY A 177 -14.02 10.11 -17.11
C GLY A 177 -12.94 11.06 -16.59
N ILE A 178 -12.12 11.52 -17.53
CA ILE A 178 -11.09 12.56 -17.45
C ILE A 178 -11.27 13.54 -16.26
N GLY A 179 -10.23 13.66 -15.42
CA GLY A 179 -9.88 14.90 -14.72
C GLY A 179 -10.00 14.88 -13.20
N GLY A 180 -8.95 15.36 -12.51
CA GLY A 180 -9.02 15.72 -11.09
C GLY A 180 -7.78 15.33 -10.30
N VAL A 181 -6.71 16.11 -10.43
CA VAL A 181 -5.49 16.01 -9.63
C VAL A 181 -5.65 16.92 -8.40
N VAL A 182 -5.34 16.41 -7.21
CA VAL A 182 -5.07 17.23 -6.01
C VAL A 182 -3.59 17.03 -5.64
N VAL A 183 -2.83 18.13 -5.61
CA VAL A 183 -1.40 18.21 -5.30
C VAL A 183 -1.22 18.82 -3.91
N VAL A 184 -0.26 18.28 -3.16
CA VAL A 184 0.41 18.99 -2.06
C VAL A 184 1.94 18.78 -2.19
N GLY A 185 2.71 19.85 -2.48
CA GLY A 185 4.10 20.03 -2.00
C GLY A 185 5.35 19.32 -2.65
N GLY A 186 5.92 19.82 -3.75
CA GLY A 186 7.29 20.40 -3.83
C GLY A 186 8.45 19.46 -4.10
N ALA A 187 8.75 18.58 -3.15
CA ALA A 187 9.46 17.35 -3.47
C ALA A 187 8.54 16.34 -4.20
N GLY A 188 7.23 16.58 -4.09
CA GLY A 188 6.16 15.78 -4.65
C GLY A 188 6.11 15.76 -6.17
N THR A 189 6.42 16.83 -6.91
CA THR A 189 6.18 16.88 -8.37
C THR A 189 7.15 16.00 -9.19
N ALA A 190 8.44 15.93 -8.85
CA ALA A 190 9.39 15.02 -9.48
C ALA A 190 9.13 13.55 -9.07
N LEU A 191 8.74 13.32 -7.81
CA LEU A 191 8.31 12.02 -7.32
C LEU A 191 6.92 11.62 -7.83
N TYR A 192 6.04 12.56 -8.19
CA TYR A 192 4.68 12.38 -8.70
C TYR A 192 4.66 12.23 -10.22
N ILE A 193 5.62 12.80 -10.97
CA ILE A 193 5.85 12.41 -12.37
C ILE A 193 6.54 11.04 -12.42
N ARG A 194 7.45 10.75 -11.47
CA ARG A 194 8.02 9.41 -11.27
C ARG A 194 6.99 8.41 -10.76
N ASN A 195 6.03 8.82 -9.92
CA ASN A 195 4.87 8.07 -9.43
C ASN A 195 3.73 8.06 -10.43
N LYS A 196 3.57 9.00 -11.36
CA LYS A 196 2.65 8.89 -12.49
C LYS A 196 3.20 7.90 -13.50
N ARG A 197 4.52 7.87 -13.71
CA ARG A 197 5.19 6.80 -14.44
C ARG A 197 5.17 5.48 -13.67
N LYS A 198 5.32 5.48 -12.34
CA LYS A 198 5.21 4.29 -11.48
C LYS A 198 3.78 3.85 -11.23
N LYS A 199 2.76 4.71 -11.38
CA LYS A 199 1.31 4.46 -11.17
C LYS A 199 0.62 4.20 -12.49
N ALA A 200 1.08 4.77 -13.61
CA ALA A 200 0.83 4.20 -14.93
C ALA A 200 1.56 2.85 -15.07
N ALA A 201 2.76 2.69 -14.50
CA ALA A 201 3.39 1.39 -14.34
C ALA A 201 2.68 0.52 -13.29
N ALA A 202 2.01 1.05 -12.26
CA ALA A 202 1.34 0.28 -11.20
C ALA A 202 -0.11 -0.05 -11.53
N GLU A 203 -0.79 0.75 -12.35
CA GLU A 203 -2.06 0.43 -13.01
C GLU A 203 -1.80 -0.54 -14.15
N ALA A 204 -0.71 -0.36 -14.90
CA ALA A 204 -0.15 -1.42 -15.72
C ALA A 204 0.11 -2.65 -14.82
N THR A 205 0.77 -2.53 -13.65
CA THR A 205 1.13 -3.68 -12.76
C THR A 205 -0.09 -4.39 -12.21
N ALA A 206 -1.11 -3.64 -11.80
CA ALA A 206 -2.38 -4.14 -11.31
C ALA A 206 -3.22 -4.78 -12.43
N GLN A 207 -2.99 -4.38 -13.69
CA GLN A 207 -3.46 -5.07 -14.90
C GLN A 207 -2.45 -6.10 -15.42
N GLY A 208 -1.38 -6.37 -14.66
CA GLY A 208 -0.35 -7.35 -14.98
C GLY A 208 0.71 -6.88 -15.97
N PHE A 209 1.17 -5.62 -15.96
CA PHE A 209 2.14 -4.93 -16.85
C PHE A 209 3.19 -4.04 -16.11
N GLY A 210 4.48 -4.17 -16.40
CA GLY A 210 5.60 -3.39 -15.87
C GLY A 210 5.79 -1.99 -16.46
N PRO A 211 6.83 -1.26 -15.99
CA PRO A 211 7.06 0.16 -16.31
C PRO A 211 7.35 0.48 -17.79
N ASP A 212 7.66 -0.54 -18.57
CA ASP A 212 7.83 -0.52 -20.03
C ASP A 212 6.53 -0.86 -20.79
N GLY A 213 5.40 -1.05 -20.09
CA GLY A 213 4.11 -1.39 -20.68
C GLY A 213 3.99 -2.86 -21.11
N LYS A 214 4.91 -3.73 -20.67
CA LYS A 214 4.88 -5.18 -20.93
C LYS A 214 4.33 -5.93 -19.74
N PRO A 215 3.70 -7.10 -19.88
CA PRO A 215 3.15 -7.81 -18.73
C PRO A 215 4.15 -7.99 -17.57
N LEU A 216 3.77 -7.63 -16.33
CA LEU A 216 4.54 -7.93 -15.13
C LEU A 216 4.37 -9.40 -14.84
N ASP A 217 5.48 -10.11 -14.83
CA ASP A 217 5.50 -11.53 -14.55
C ASP A 217 5.11 -11.76 -13.07
N PRO A 218 3.89 -12.26 -12.76
CA PRO A 218 3.48 -12.56 -11.40
C PRO A 218 4.32 -13.69 -10.78
N HIS A 219 5.17 -14.32 -11.59
CA HIS A 219 6.06 -15.40 -11.23
C HIS A 219 7.52 -14.96 -11.26
N ALA A 220 7.84 -13.67 -11.23
CA ALA A 220 9.20 -13.12 -11.26
C ALA A 220 10.18 -13.76 -10.24
N GLY A 221 9.67 -14.25 -9.10
CA GLY A 221 10.45 -14.96 -8.08
C GLY A 221 10.65 -16.47 -8.33
N MET A 222 9.96 -17.06 -9.30
CA MET A 222 10.07 -18.47 -9.67
C MET A 222 11.18 -18.70 -10.70
N SER A 223 11.93 -19.77 -10.52
CA SER A 223 12.83 -20.30 -11.56
C SER A 223 12.04 -20.84 -12.75
N ILE A 224 12.71 -21.01 -13.90
CA ILE A 224 12.10 -21.64 -15.09
C ILE A 224 11.60 -23.05 -14.78
N ALA A 225 12.32 -23.81 -13.95
CA ALA A 225 11.92 -25.16 -13.58
C ALA A 225 10.62 -25.17 -12.75
N GLU A 226 10.48 -24.22 -11.82
CA GLU A 226 9.26 -24.03 -11.03
C GLU A 226 8.09 -23.57 -11.92
N LEU A 227 8.34 -22.63 -12.84
CA LEU A 227 7.36 -22.19 -13.84
C LEU A 227 6.89 -23.34 -14.73
N ARG A 228 7.81 -24.17 -15.24
CA ARG A 228 7.49 -25.34 -16.07
C ARG A 228 6.69 -26.38 -15.28
N SER A 229 7.05 -26.63 -14.03
CA SER A 229 6.29 -27.52 -13.13
C SER A 229 4.86 -27.01 -12.89
N LYS A 230 4.72 -25.71 -12.57
CA LYS A 230 3.41 -25.08 -12.34
C LYS A 230 2.55 -25.09 -13.60
N ALA A 231 3.11 -24.69 -14.74
CA ALA A 231 2.42 -24.68 -16.04
C ALA A 231 1.94 -26.08 -16.43
N GLY A 232 2.80 -27.09 -16.30
CA GLY A 232 2.44 -28.49 -16.60
C GLY A 232 1.33 -29.02 -15.69
N SER A 233 1.39 -28.73 -14.39
CA SER A 233 0.34 -29.12 -13.44
C SER A 233 -1.01 -28.47 -13.77
N LEU A 234 -1.01 -27.17 -14.06
CA LEU A 234 -2.23 -26.44 -14.42
C LEU A 234 -2.82 -26.86 -15.77
N LEU A 235 -1.97 -27.20 -16.74
CA LEU A 235 -2.40 -27.75 -18.03
C LEU A 235 -3.14 -29.08 -17.86
N ILE A 236 -2.58 -30.00 -17.05
CA ILE A 236 -3.24 -31.28 -16.75
C ILE A 236 -4.56 -31.04 -16.03
N ALA A 237 -4.57 -30.16 -15.02
CA ALA A 237 -5.80 -29.83 -14.29
C ALA A 237 -6.88 -29.23 -15.20
N ALA A 238 -6.50 -28.35 -16.15
CA ALA A 238 -7.44 -27.77 -17.10
C ALA A 238 -7.97 -28.81 -18.10
N ASP A 239 -7.14 -29.74 -18.58
CA ASP A 239 -7.57 -30.85 -19.46
C ASP A 239 -8.54 -31.79 -18.74
N ASP A 240 -8.20 -32.22 -17.51
CA ASP A 240 -9.08 -33.04 -16.67
C ASP A 240 -10.41 -32.33 -16.37
N ALA A 241 -10.36 -31.03 -16.10
CA ALA A 241 -11.55 -30.21 -15.86
C ALA A 241 -12.44 -30.12 -17.11
N ILE A 242 -11.86 -29.93 -18.30
CA ILE A 242 -12.61 -29.92 -19.57
C ILE A 242 -13.26 -31.27 -19.83
N ASN A 243 -12.52 -32.38 -19.72
CA ASN A 243 -13.05 -33.73 -19.90
C ASN A 243 -14.18 -34.05 -18.92
N THR A 244 -14.04 -33.64 -17.66
CA THR A 244 -15.10 -33.80 -16.66
C THR A 244 -16.32 -32.94 -17.01
N SER A 245 -16.10 -31.69 -17.40
CA SER A 245 -17.15 -30.72 -17.74
C SER A 245 -17.94 -31.12 -18.99
N GLU A 246 -17.30 -31.75 -19.98
CA GLU A 246 -17.97 -32.32 -21.17
C GLU A 246 -18.98 -33.41 -20.80
N HIS A 247 -18.71 -34.20 -19.76
CA HIS A 247 -19.68 -35.18 -19.27
C HIS A 247 -20.78 -34.52 -18.44
N GLU A 248 -20.41 -33.60 -17.55
CA GLU A 248 -21.35 -32.93 -16.64
C GLU A 248 -22.39 -32.08 -17.37
N ILE A 249 -22.01 -31.41 -18.48
CA ILE A 249 -22.95 -30.56 -19.23
C ILE A 249 -24.11 -31.35 -19.82
N GLY A 250 -23.89 -32.60 -20.25
CA GLY A 250 -24.95 -33.47 -20.77
C GLY A 250 -25.99 -33.84 -19.70
N PHE A 251 -25.55 -34.06 -18.46
CA PHE A 251 -26.45 -34.26 -17.32
C PHE A 251 -27.20 -32.98 -16.97
N ALA A 252 -26.51 -31.85 -16.94
CA ALA A 252 -27.14 -30.56 -16.66
C ALA A 252 -28.20 -30.19 -17.72
N GLN A 253 -27.94 -30.49 -19.00
CA GLN A 253 -28.88 -30.26 -20.10
C GLN A 253 -30.14 -31.11 -19.92
N ALA A 254 -29.99 -32.38 -19.52
CA ALA A 254 -31.12 -33.26 -19.25
C ALA A 254 -31.96 -32.81 -18.03
N SER A 255 -31.31 -32.26 -17.00
CA SER A 255 -31.97 -31.81 -15.76
C SER A 255 -32.62 -30.44 -15.88
N TYR A 256 -31.95 -29.46 -16.50
CA TYR A 256 -32.31 -28.04 -16.46
C TYR A 256 -32.66 -27.44 -17.83
N GLY A 257 -32.45 -28.19 -18.92
CA GLY A 257 -32.79 -27.80 -20.28
C GLY A 257 -31.71 -26.99 -21.01
N ASP A 258 -31.89 -26.82 -22.32
CA ASP A 258 -30.90 -26.26 -23.23
C ASP A 258 -30.53 -24.80 -22.92
N GLU A 259 -31.49 -23.98 -22.48
CA GLU A 259 -31.22 -22.57 -22.15
C GLU A 259 -30.31 -22.43 -20.92
N ALA A 260 -30.49 -23.28 -19.91
CA ALA A 260 -29.74 -23.21 -18.66
C ALA A 260 -28.25 -23.58 -18.83
N VAL A 261 -27.91 -24.40 -19.83
CA VAL A 261 -26.53 -24.86 -20.07
C VAL A 261 -25.74 -23.97 -21.02
N LYS A 262 -26.35 -22.95 -21.66
CA LYS A 262 -25.64 -22.08 -22.61
C LYS A 262 -24.40 -21.38 -22.02
N PRO A 263 -24.43 -20.82 -20.79
CA PRO A 263 -23.25 -20.21 -20.18
C PRO A 263 -22.14 -21.24 -19.97
N PHE A 264 -22.48 -22.42 -19.44
CA PHE A 264 -21.54 -23.54 -19.28
C PHE A 264 -20.92 -23.96 -20.62
N GLN A 265 -21.72 -24.06 -21.69
CA GLN A 265 -21.20 -24.39 -23.02
C GLN A 265 -20.21 -23.33 -23.52
N ALA A 266 -20.51 -22.04 -23.33
CA ALA A 266 -19.62 -20.96 -23.70
C ALA A 266 -18.31 -20.97 -22.88
N ALA A 267 -18.39 -21.25 -21.57
CA ALA A 267 -17.23 -21.40 -20.71
C ALA A 267 -16.36 -22.60 -21.13
N LEU A 268 -17.00 -23.72 -21.49
CA LEU A 268 -16.33 -24.93 -21.99
C LEU A 268 -15.62 -24.68 -23.33
N ASP A 269 -16.27 -23.98 -24.26
CA ASP A 269 -15.66 -23.61 -25.54
C ASP A 269 -14.47 -22.66 -25.34
N SER A 270 -14.60 -21.70 -24.43
CA SER A 270 -13.51 -20.80 -24.04
C SER A 270 -12.35 -21.56 -23.40
N ALA A 271 -12.63 -22.48 -22.47
CA ALA A 271 -11.62 -23.30 -21.81
C ALA A 271 -10.86 -24.17 -22.83
N LYS A 272 -11.55 -24.79 -23.79
CA LYS A 272 -10.93 -25.53 -24.90
C LYS A 272 -10.02 -24.66 -25.75
N ALA A 273 -10.44 -23.43 -26.05
CA ALA A 273 -9.62 -22.48 -26.79
C ALA A 273 -8.35 -22.10 -25.99
N HIS A 274 -8.49 -21.82 -24.69
CA HIS A 274 -7.35 -21.57 -23.80
C HIS A 274 -6.38 -22.75 -23.77
N LEU A 275 -6.88 -23.97 -23.59
CA LEU A 275 -6.06 -25.19 -23.55
C LEU A 275 -5.33 -25.43 -24.88
N SER A 276 -6.01 -25.26 -26.02
CA SER A 276 -5.41 -25.42 -27.35
C SER A 276 -4.26 -24.42 -27.58
N GLU A 277 -4.45 -23.15 -27.21
CA GLU A 277 -3.38 -22.14 -27.30
C GLU A 277 -2.23 -22.44 -26.32
N SER A 278 -2.53 -22.91 -25.12
CA SER A 278 -1.49 -23.30 -24.15
C SER A 278 -0.67 -24.50 -24.64
N PHE A 279 -1.26 -25.49 -25.32
CA PHE A 279 -0.51 -26.59 -25.92
C PHE A 279 0.38 -26.15 -27.08
N LYS A 280 -0.03 -25.15 -27.87
CA LYS A 280 0.85 -24.57 -28.91
C LYS A 280 2.08 -23.92 -28.29
N LEU A 281 1.91 -23.19 -27.19
CA LEU A 281 3.02 -22.60 -26.44
C LEU A 281 3.91 -23.68 -25.79
N GLN A 282 3.31 -24.75 -25.26
CA GLN A 282 4.05 -25.88 -24.71
C GLN A 282 4.87 -26.59 -25.79
N GLN A 283 4.33 -26.76 -27.00
CA GLN A 283 5.05 -27.33 -28.13
C GLN A 283 6.25 -26.47 -28.54
N GLN A 284 6.12 -25.13 -28.50
CA GLN A 284 7.24 -24.22 -28.77
C GLN A 284 8.34 -24.35 -27.69
N LEU A 285 7.95 -24.46 -26.41
CA LEU A 285 8.91 -24.65 -25.30
C LEU A 285 9.66 -25.99 -25.31
N ASP A 286 9.15 -26.98 -26.04
CA ASP A 286 9.69 -28.34 -26.13
C ASP A 286 10.37 -28.64 -27.47
N ASP A 287 10.50 -27.64 -28.36
CA ASP A 287 11.17 -27.80 -29.65
C ASP A 287 12.71 -27.83 -29.52
N GLU A 288 13.41 -28.15 -30.62
CA GLU A 288 14.88 -28.23 -30.64
C GLU A 288 15.56 -26.84 -30.79
N ILE A 289 14.79 -25.76 -30.90
CA ILE A 289 15.29 -24.41 -31.08
C ILE A 289 15.57 -23.80 -29.69
N PRO A 290 16.80 -23.36 -29.39
CA PRO A 290 17.09 -22.77 -28.09
C PRO A 290 16.35 -21.43 -27.89
N ASP A 291 15.35 -21.42 -26.99
CA ASP A 291 14.68 -20.19 -26.55
C ASP A 291 15.53 -19.37 -25.56
N THR A 292 15.32 -18.06 -25.54
CA THR A 292 15.87 -17.22 -24.47
C THR A 292 15.13 -17.44 -23.15
N ILE A 293 15.78 -17.11 -22.03
CA ILE A 293 15.16 -17.20 -20.70
C ILE A 293 13.88 -16.35 -20.65
N GLU A 294 13.90 -15.16 -21.24
CA GLU A 294 12.76 -14.25 -21.28
C GLU A 294 11.58 -14.83 -22.08
N GLN A 295 11.85 -15.48 -23.21
CA GLN A 295 10.82 -16.17 -24.02
C GLN A 295 10.20 -17.32 -23.25
N GLN A 296 11.01 -18.15 -22.59
CA GLN A 296 10.52 -19.25 -21.76
C GLN A 296 9.62 -18.76 -20.63
N ARG A 297 10.03 -17.69 -19.92
CA ARG A 297 9.20 -17.09 -18.86
C ARG A 297 7.88 -16.57 -19.40
N GLN A 298 7.91 -15.85 -20.52
CA GLN A 298 6.72 -15.27 -21.12
C GLN A 298 5.71 -16.37 -21.51
N TRP A 299 6.15 -17.42 -22.21
CA TRP A 299 5.27 -18.50 -22.64
C TRP A 299 4.75 -19.33 -21.46
N LEU A 300 5.59 -19.64 -20.47
CA LEU A 300 5.16 -20.34 -19.26
C LEU A 300 4.15 -19.52 -18.45
N GLY A 301 4.37 -18.21 -18.32
CA GLY A 301 3.42 -17.30 -17.66
C GLY A 301 2.07 -17.23 -18.39
N GLU A 302 2.09 -17.20 -19.73
CA GLU A 302 0.87 -17.21 -20.53
C GLU A 302 0.11 -18.55 -20.44
N ILE A 303 0.82 -19.68 -20.42
CA ILE A 303 0.23 -21.01 -20.17
C ILE A 303 -0.45 -21.05 -18.80
N ILE A 304 0.23 -20.58 -17.75
CA ILE A 304 -0.31 -20.53 -16.39
C ILE A 304 -1.60 -19.72 -16.36
N ARG A 305 -1.55 -18.49 -16.89
CA ARG A 305 -2.71 -17.58 -16.90
C ARG A 305 -3.90 -18.18 -17.64
N ARG A 306 -3.68 -18.73 -18.85
CA ARG A 306 -4.74 -19.36 -19.65
C ARG A 306 -5.36 -20.57 -18.96
N SER A 307 -4.54 -21.39 -18.31
CA SER A 307 -5.01 -22.56 -17.57
C SER A 307 -5.75 -22.16 -16.28
N GLU A 308 -5.31 -21.10 -15.60
CA GLU A 308 -6.03 -20.52 -14.45
C GLU A 308 -7.39 -19.93 -14.88
N ASP A 309 -7.43 -19.16 -15.97
CA ASP A 309 -8.66 -18.59 -16.55
C ASP A 309 -9.66 -19.69 -16.95
N ALA A 310 -9.18 -20.75 -17.63
CA ALA A 310 -9.99 -21.89 -18.04
C ALA A 310 -10.59 -22.63 -16.83
N ASN A 311 -9.78 -22.91 -15.82
CA ASN A 311 -10.24 -23.58 -14.59
C ASN A 311 -11.22 -22.71 -13.80
N ALA A 312 -10.97 -21.41 -13.69
CA ALA A 312 -11.85 -20.49 -12.98
C ALA A 312 -13.25 -20.42 -13.62
N ALA A 313 -13.31 -20.32 -14.96
CA ALA A 313 -14.56 -20.31 -15.69
C ALA A 313 -15.38 -21.60 -15.48
N LEU A 314 -14.75 -22.78 -15.65
CA LEU A 314 -15.42 -24.07 -15.47
C LEU A 314 -15.88 -24.29 -14.02
N ASN A 315 -15.08 -23.90 -13.04
CA ASN A 315 -15.44 -24.03 -11.62
C ASN A 315 -16.62 -23.13 -11.23
N ALA A 316 -16.70 -21.91 -11.79
CA ALA A 316 -17.83 -21.01 -11.55
C ALA A 316 -19.15 -21.61 -12.06
N GLU A 317 -19.13 -22.21 -13.25
CA GLU A 317 -20.30 -22.84 -13.85
C GLU A 317 -20.71 -24.13 -13.10
N LYS A 318 -19.73 -24.91 -12.62
CA LYS A 318 -19.99 -26.05 -11.73
C LYS A 318 -20.68 -25.61 -10.43
N ALA A 319 -20.18 -24.55 -9.79
CA ALA A 319 -20.79 -24.01 -8.58
C ALA A 319 -22.23 -23.53 -8.82
N ALA A 320 -22.52 -22.94 -9.99
CA ALA A 320 -23.88 -22.53 -10.36
C ALA A 320 -24.84 -23.72 -10.49
N PHE A 321 -24.39 -24.88 -10.97
CA PHE A 321 -25.20 -26.09 -10.99
C PHE A 321 -25.36 -26.74 -9.61
N ASP A 322 -24.33 -26.72 -8.77
CA ASP A 322 -24.44 -27.19 -7.39
C ASP A 322 -25.45 -26.37 -6.59
N GLU A 323 -25.48 -25.06 -6.81
CA GLU A 323 -26.52 -24.17 -6.28
C GLU A 323 -27.92 -24.55 -6.78
N LEU A 324 -28.10 -24.82 -8.09
CA LEU A 324 -29.39 -25.27 -8.62
C LEU A 324 -29.86 -26.60 -8.01
N ARG A 325 -28.94 -27.55 -7.76
CA ARG A 325 -29.26 -28.81 -7.08
C ARG A 325 -29.69 -28.57 -5.63
N GLU A 326 -29.03 -27.64 -4.94
CA GLU A 326 -29.41 -27.29 -3.58
C GLU A 326 -30.75 -26.57 -3.52
N LEU A 327 -31.02 -25.67 -4.47
CA LEU A 327 -32.33 -25.02 -4.62
C LEU A 327 -33.43 -26.03 -4.95
N GLU A 328 -33.16 -27.03 -5.78
CA GLU A 328 -34.11 -28.12 -6.04
C GLU A 328 -34.52 -28.85 -4.75
N ARG A 329 -33.55 -29.06 -3.85
CA ARG A 329 -33.77 -29.72 -2.56
C ARG A 329 -34.48 -28.83 -1.53
N THR A 330 -34.29 -27.51 -1.60
CA THR A 330 -34.70 -26.55 -0.56
C THR A 330 -35.78 -25.55 -1.01
N ALA A 331 -36.25 -25.63 -2.26
CA ALA A 331 -37.11 -24.65 -2.91
C ALA A 331 -38.30 -24.15 -2.06
N PRO A 332 -39.08 -24.99 -1.34
CA PRO A 332 -40.21 -24.49 -0.55
C PRO A 332 -39.78 -23.55 0.59
N ALA A 333 -38.67 -23.86 1.26
CA ALA A 333 -38.15 -23.03 2.35
C ALA A 333 -37.56 -21.72 1.80
N VAL A 334 -36.82 -21.81 0.70
CA VAL A 334 -36.24 -20.65 0.01
C VAL A 334 -37.33 -19.70 -0.49
N LEU A 335 -38.40 -20.21 -1.13
CA LEU A 335 -39.53 -19.39 -1.59
C LEU A 335 -40.24 -18.66 -0.44
N SER A 336 -40.36 -19.29 0.73
CA SER A 336 -40.90 -18.61 1.92
C SER A 336 -40.00 -17.46 2.38
N SER A 337 -38.68 -17.63 2.31
CA SER A 337 -37.70 -16.58 2.61
C SER A 337 -37.79 -15.43 1.61
N ILE A 338 -37.78 -15.73 0.31
CA ILE A 338 -37.90 -14.75 -0.78
C ILE A 338 -39.15 -13.89 -0.61
N ARG A 339 -40.30 -14.50 -0.31
CA ARG A 339 -41.57 -13.77 -0.09
C ARG A 339 -41.50 -12.81 1.08
N THR A 340 -40.88 -13.24 2.18
CA THR A 340 -40.68 -12.41 3.37
C THR A 340 -39.81 -11.20 3.03
N GLN A 341 -38.65 -11.45 2.42
CA GLN A 341 -37.69 -10.41 2.03
C GLN A 341 -38.26 -9.47 0.96
N ALA A 342 -39.07 -9.97 0.01
CA ALA A 342 -39.76 -9.14 -0.97
C ALA A 342 -40.77 -8.19 -0.30
N GLY A 343 -41.46 -8.62 0.76
CA GLY A 343 -42.32 -7.76 1.58
C GLY A 343 -41.54 -6.66 2.30
N GLU A 344 -40.37 -6.99 2.85
CA GLU A 344 -39.45 -6.02 3.47
C GLU A 344 -38.91 -5.02 2.44
N ALA A 345 -38.46 -5.50 1.28
CA ALA A 345 -37.98 -4.67 0.17
C ALA A 345 -39.06 -3.71 -0.34
N ARG A 346 -40.32 -4.15 -0.47
CA ARG A 346 -41.45 -3.26 -0.80
C ARG A 346 -41.67 -2.16 0.22
N THR A 347 -41.48 -2.46 1.51
CA THR A 347 -41.53 -1.46 2.57
C THR A 347 -40.37 -0.46 2.42
N ALA A 348 -39.17 -0.95 2.07
CA ALA A 348 -38.00 -0.12 1.81
C ALA A 348 -38.16 0.78 0.57
N VAL A 349 -38.88 0.34 -0.47
CA VAL A 349 -39.19 1.16 -1.66
C VAL A 349 -39.90 2.46 -1.27
N ALA A 350 -40.88 2.42 -0.36
CA ALA A 350 -41.58 3.64 0.07
C ALA A 350 -40.65 4.64 0.78
N SER A 351 -39.70 4.13 1.57
CA SER A 351 -38.65 4.97 2.18
C SER A 351 -37.69 5.54 1.13
N ALA A 352 -37.29 4.72 0.16
CA ALA A 352 -36.42 5.15 -0.95
C ALA A 352 -37.08 6.22 -1.84
N GLU A 353 -38.39 6.13 -2.09
CA GLU A 353 -39.16 7.16 -2.78
C GLU A 353 -39.10 8.51 -2.05
N GLN A 354 -39.30 8.51 -0.74
CA GLN A 354 -39.24 9.73 0.06
C GLN A 354 -37.84 10.33 0.04
N LYS A 355 -36.80 9.50 0.15
CA LYS A 355 -35.40 9.94 0.05
C LYS A 355 -35.08 10.53 -1.31
N LEU A 356 -35.44 9.84 -2.39
CA LEU A 356 -35.18 10.30 -3.76
C LEU A 356 -35.93 11.60 -4.06
N ALA A 357 -37.17 11.75 -3.59
CA ALA A 357 -37.91 13.00 -3.68
C ALA A 357 -37.23 14.13 -2.92
N ALA A 358 -36.73 13.87 -1.71
CA ALA A 358 -35.97 14.85 -0.92
C ALA A 358 -34.66 15.25 -1.61
N LEU A 359 -33.92 14.29 -2.18
CA LEU A 359 -32.70 14.55 -2.96
C LEU A 359 -33.01 15.42 -4.18
N THR A 360 -34.04 15.07 -4.95
CA THR A 360 -34.45 15.82 -6.16
C THR A 360 -34.94 17.24 -5.82
N ALA A 361 -35.52 17.43 -4.64
CA ALA A 361 -35.93 18.75 -4.17
C ALA A 361 -34.73 19.63 -3.78
N GLN A 362 -33.68 19.04 -3.20
CA GLN A 362 -32.54 19.77 -2.62
C GLN A 362 -31.36 19.94 -3.59
N TYR A 363 -31.14 19.00 -4.50
CA TYR A 363 -29.95 18.94 -5.35
C TYR A 363 -30.31 19.03 -6.84
N SER A 364 -29.30 19.28 -7.67
CA SER A 364 -29.47 19.36 -9.13
C SER A 364 -29.84 18.02 -9.75
N ASP A 365 -30.38 18.06 -10.98
CA ASP A 365 -30.67 16.85 -11.76
C ASP A 365 -29.41 16.02 -12.03
N SER A 366 -28.25 16.67 -12.20
CA SER A 366 -26.97 15.99 -12.39
C SER A 366 -26.52 15.20 -11.15
N ALA A 367 -26.78 15.72 -9.95
CA ALA A 367 -26.39 15.08 -8.69
C ALA A 367 -27.18 13.79 -8.44
N VAL A 368 -28.45 13.75 -8.86
CA VAL A 368 -29.35 12.59 -8.66
C VAL A 368 -29.44 11.66 -9.86
N ALA A 369 -28.89 12.05 -11.02
CA ALA A 369 -28.98 11.29 -12.26
C ALA A 369 -28.61 9.79 -12.12
N PRO A 370 -27.55 9.40 -11.37
CA PRO A 370 -27.18 7.98 -11.25
C PRO A 370 -28.22 7.09 -10.57
N VAL A 371 -29.10 7.66 -9.74
CA VAL A 371 -30.09 6.91 -8.95
C VAL A 371 -31.54 7.25 -9.29
N ARG A 372 -31.75 8.11 -10.29
CA ARG A 372 -33.06 8.67 -10.64
C ARG A 372 -34.11 7.58 -10.93
N ASP A 373 -33.69 6.54 -11.62
CA ASP A 373 -34.60 5.50 -12.11
C ASP A 373 -34.61 4.26 -11.20
N ASN A 374 -33.80 4.24 -10.12
CA ASN A 374 -33.59 3.06 -9.27
C ASN A 374 -34.86 2.59 -8.57
N VAL A 375 -35.73 3.51 -8.13
CA VAL A 375 -37.01 3.15 -7.50
C VAL A 375 -37.89 2.40 -8.50
N ALA A 376 -38.01 2.90 -9.73
CA ALA A 376 -38.83 2.28 -10.76
C ALA A 376 -38.29 0.89 -11.11
N GLN A 377 -36.98 0.76 -11.31
CA GLN A 377 -36.32 -0.51 -11.57
C GLN A 377 -36.47 -1.49 -10.40
N ALA A 378 -36.36 -1.04 -9.15
CA ALA A 378 -36.54 -1.90 -7.98
C ALA A 378 -37.97 -2.47 -7.91
N LYS A 379 -38.99 -1.67 -8.26
CA LYS A 379 -40.38 -2.16 -8.35
C LYS A 379 -40.55 -3.23 -9.44
N GLU A 380 -40.03 -2.98 -10.64
CA GLU A 380 -40.07 -3.96 -11.74
C GLU A 380 -39.40 -5.28 -11.35
N ARG A 381 -38.26 -5.21 -10.64
CA ARG A 381 -37.58 -6.40 -10.13
C ARG A 381 -38.41 -7.13 -9.08
N LEU A 382 -39.07 -6.42 -8.17
CA LEU A 382 -39.97 -7.04 -7.17
C LEU A 382 -41.22 -7.66 -7.81
N ASP A 383 -41.77 -7.06 -8.88
CA ASP A 383 -42.86 -7.67 -9.64
C ASP A 383 -42.41 -8.96 -10.36
N PHE A 384 -41.17 -8.97 -10.85
CA PHE A 384 -40.55 -10.18 -11.40
C PHE A 384 -40.32 -11.25 -10.32
N VAL A 385 -39.93 -10.87 -9.09
CA VAL A 385 -39.82 -11.81 -7.94
C VAL A 385 -41.14 -12.54 -7.70
N ASP A 386 -42.28 -11.84 -7.67
CA ASP A 386 -43.59 -12.46 -7.46
C ASP A 386 -43.97 -13.41 -8.61
N THR A 387 -43.69 -12.99 -9.84
CA THR A 387 -43.96 -13.79 -11.05
C THR A 387 -43.14 -15.08 -11.03
N ALA A 388 -41.84 -14.99 -10.76
CA ALA A 388 -40.92 -16.12 -10.69
C ALA A 388 -41.26 -17.05 -9.51
N ALA A 389 -41.62 -16.51 -8.34
CA ALA A 389 -42.04 -17.31 -7.19
C ALA A 389 -43.36 -18.07 -7.45
N THR A 390 -44.30 -17.46 -8.18
CA THR A 390 -45.56 -18.11 -8.58
C THR A 390 -45.32 -19.23 -9.59
N ASP A 391 -44.42 -19.00 -10.56
CA ASP A 391 -44.01 -20.02 -11.53
C ASP A 391 -43.28 -21.19 -10.83
N ALA A 392 -42.42 -20.90 -9.85
CA ALA A 392 -41.75 -21.91 -9.04
C ALA A 392 -42.76 -22.80 -8.28
N ASP A 393 -43.77 -22.21 -7.61
CA ASP A 393 -44.83 -22.97 -6.95
C ASP A 393 -45.59 -23.88 -7.92
N ALA A 394 -45.93 -23.37 -9.11
CA ALA A 394 -46.64 -24.13 -10.13
C ALA A 394 -45.82 -25.35 -10.61
N LYS A 395 -44.53 -25.17 -10.83
CA LYS A 395 -43.60 -26.24 -11.21
C LYS A 395 -43.38 -27.25 -10.09
N LEU A 396 -43.28 -26.82 -8.83
CA LEU A 396 -43.26 -27.71 -7.67
C LEU A 396 -44.53 -28.55 -7.58
N ALA A 397 -45.70 -27.93 -7.76
CA ALA A 397 -46.99 -28.65 -7.76
C ALA A 397 -47.11 -29.66 -8.92
N ALA A 398 -46.45 -29.41 -10.04
CA ALA A 398 -46.36 -30.33 -11.19
C ALA A 398 -45.27 -31.41 -11.04
N GLY A 399 -44.51 -31.43 -9.93
CA GLY A 399 -43.39 -32.37 -9.71
C GLY A 399 -42.14 -32.06 -10.53
N GLN A 400 -42.01 -30.84 -11.06
CA GLN A 400 -40.89 -30.40 -11.90
C GLN A 400 -39.84 -29.64 -11.07
N SER A 401 -39.25 -30.32 -10.08
CA SER A 401 -38.36 -29.67 -9.09
C SER A 401 -37.15 -28.97 -9.71
N ALA A 402 -36.48 -29.57 -10.70
CA ALA A 402 -35.36 -28.95 -11.40
C ALA A 402 -35.75 -27.65 -12.14
N ALA A 403 -36.91 -27.63 -12.80
CA ALA A 403 -37.43 -26.43 -13.46
C ALA A 403 -37.88 -25.37 -12.44
N ALA A 404 -38.37 -25.79 -11.27
CA ALA A 404 -38.72 -24.89 -10.19
C ALA A 404 -37.48 -24.22 -9.60
N ALA A 405 -36.37 -24.95 -9.42
CA ALA A 405 -35.11 -24.41 -8.93
C ALA A 405 -34.60 -23.24 -9.77
N VAL A 406 -34.73 -23.31 -11.10
CA VAL A 406 -34.40 -22.21 -12.01
C VAL A 406 -35.27 -20.97 -11.74
N SER A 407 -36.56 -21.14 -11.51
CA SER A 407 -37.47 -20.03 -11.18
C SER A 407 -37.20 -19.45 -9.79
N VAL A 408 -36.82 -20.29 -8.82
CA VAL A 408 -36.38 -19.82 -7.48
C VAL A 408 -35.14 -18.96 -7.60
N LYS A 409 -34.11 -19.41 -8.34
CA LYS A 409 -32.88 -18.64 -8.57
C LYS A 409 -33.17 -17.30 -9.23
N ALA A 410 -34.02 -17.27 -10.26
CA ALA A 410 -34.43 -16.04 -10.91
C ALA A 410 -35.12 -15.05 -9.95
N ALA A 411 -35.93 -15.56 -9.01
CA ALA A 411 -36.53 -14.75 -7.96
C ALA A 411 -35.49 -14.23 -6.95
N GLU A 412 -34.53 -15.06 -6.51
CA GLU A 412 -33.44 -14.62 -5.62
C GLU A 412 -32.56 -13.54 -6.25
N GLU A 413 -32.13 -13.73 -7.49
CA GLU A 413 -31.30 -12.76 -8.22
C GLU A 413 -32.02 -11.42 -8.40
N SER A 414 -33.30 -11.44 -8.77
CA SER A 414 -34.08 -10.21 -8.93
C SER A 414 -34.30 -9.49 -7.60
N LEU A 415 -34.52 -10.24 -6.51
CA LEU A 415 -34.62 -9.68 -5.17
C LEU A 415 -33.30 -9.01 -4.75
N LEU A 416 -32.16 -9.66 -4.97
CA LEU A 416 -30.84 -9.09 -4.70
C LEU A 416 -30.62 -7.79 -5.49
N GLN A 417 -30.93 -7.79 -6.79
CA GLN A 417 -30.83 -6.60 -7.65
C GLN A 417 -31.70 -5.45 -7.13
N SER A 418 -32.91 -5.73 -6.64
CA SER A 418 -33.77 -4.71 -6.04
C SER A 418 -33.13 -4.08 -4.79
N GLY A 419 -32.48 -4.89 -3.94
CA GLY A 419 -31.75 -4.42 -2.77
C GLY A 419 -30.60 -3.47 -3.14
N VAL A 420 -29.79 -3.84 -4.15
CA VAL A 420 -28.67 -3.02 -4.65
C VAL A 420 -29.15 -1.66 -5.14
N LEU A 421 -30.25 -1.62 -5.89
CA LEU A 421 -30.83 -0.37 -6.41
C LEU A 421 -31.29 0.56 -5.29
N LEU A 422 -31.92 0.01 -4.24
CA LEU A 422 -32.40 0.78 -3.08
C LEU A 422 -31.25 1.26 -2.19
N GLU A 423 -30.22 0.43 -2.00
CA GLU A 423 -29.02 0.79 -1.24
C GLU A 423 -28.25 1.93 -1.92
N ALA A 424 -28.15 1.90 -3.25
CA ALA A 424 -27.49 2.95 -4.03
C ALA A 424 -28.10 4.34 -3.79
N ILE A 425 -29.41 4.46 -3.55
CA ILE A 425 -30.06 5.73 -3.19
C ILE A 425 -29.55 6.23 -1.84
N THR A 426 -29.42 5.34 -0.84
CA THR A 426 -28.92 5.69 0.49
C THR A 426 -27.43 6.05 0.46
N LYS A 427 -26.62 5.34 -0.32
CA LYS A 427 -25.19 5.66 -0.53
C LYS A 427 -25.03 7.01 -1.21
N THR A 428 -25.83 7.30 -2.24
CA THR A 428 -25.81 8.58 -2.95
C THR A 428 -26.20 9.74 -2.03
N GLU A 429 -27.23 9.55 -1.19
CA GLU A 429 -27.61 10.53 -0.17
C GLU A 429 -26.45 10.86 0.78
N ALA A 430 -25.76 9.84 1.30
CA ALA A 430 -24.60 10.02 2.17
C ALA A 430 -23.46 10.75 1.46
N ALA A 431 -23.11 10.32 0.24
CA ALA A 431 -22.03 10.91 -0.55
C ALA A 431 -22.27 12.40 -0.86
N ILE A 432 -23.50 12.75 -1.25
CA ILE A 432 -23.87 14.15 -1.51
C ILE A 432 -23.75 15.01 -0.24
N ARG A 433 -24.21 14.49 0.92
CA ARG A 433 -24.12 15.22 2.20
C ARG A 433 -22.66 15.41 2.64
N ASP A 434 -21.84 14.38 2.49
CA ASP A 434 -20.42 14.43 2.86
C ASP A 434 -19.63 15.39 1.95
N ALA A 435 -19.92 15.38 0.65
CA ALA A 435 -19.35 16.34 -0.29
C ALA A 435 -19.79 17.78 0.04
N ALA A 436 -21.07 17.99 0.35
CA ALA A 436 -21.58 19.30 0.75
C ALA A 436 -20.89 19.83 2.01
N LYS A 437 -20.69 18.97 3.02
CA LYS A 437 -19.98 19.29 4.26
C LYS A 437 -18.51 19.60 4.00
N THR A 438 -17.85 18.81 3.18
CA THR A 438 -16.42 19.01 2.85
C THR A 438 -16.20 20.31 2.08
N LEU A 439 -17.14 20.68 1.21
CA LEU A 439 -17.12 21.95 0.50
C LEU A 439 -17.19 23.19 1.42
N GLU A 440 -17.68 23.06 2.67
CA GLU A 440 -17.68 24.17 3.62
C GLU A 440 -16.27 24.61 4.02
N THR A 441 -15.30 23.70 4.00
CA THR A 441 -13.89 23.99 4.33
C THR A 441 -12.99 24.04 3.09
N ALA A 442 -13.21 23.15 2.12
CA ALA A 442 -12.38 23.05 0.92
C ALA A 442 -12.48 24.28 0.01
N LEU A 443 -13.69 24.83 -0.17
CA LEU A 443 -13.88 26.00 -1.03
C LEU A 443 -13.17 27.26 -0.46
N PRO A 444 -13.33 27.63 0.83
CA PRO A 444 -12.55 28.73 1.41
C PRO A 444 -11.03 28.53 1.32
N ALA A 445 -10.53 27.30 1.52
CA ALA A 445 -9.10 27.00 1.40
C ALA A 445 -8.60 27.25 -0.04
N ALA A 446 -9.29 26.71 -1.04
CA ALA A 446 -8.93 26.91 -2.45
C ALA A 446 -8.98 28.40 -2.87
N LEU A 447 -9.89 29.17 -2.28
CA LEU A 447 -9.98 30.61 -2.52
C LEU A 447 -8.83 31.40 -1.89
N SER A 448 -8.36 30.99 -0.71
CA SER A 448 -7.15 31.54 -0.08
C SER A 448 -5.92 31.25 -0.94
N ASP A 449 -5.79 30.03 -1.47
CA ASP A 449 -4.69 29.67 -2.36
C ASP A 449 -4.74 30.46 -3.67
N LEU A 450 -5.94 30.71 -4.19
CA LEU A 450 -6.13 31.55 -5.37
C LEU A 450 -5.64 32.98 -5.11
N GLU A 451 -5.96 33.57 -3.96
CA GLU A 451 -5.50 34.91 -3.58
C GLU A 451 -3.98 34.98 -3.46
N GLN A 452 -3.36 33.97 -2.82
CA GLN A 452 -1.91 33.85 -2.74
C GLN A 452 -1.28 33.73 -4.14
N ALA A 453 -1.84 32.88 -5.00
CA ALA A 453 -1.33 32.67 -6.35
C ALA A 453 -1.43 33.95 -7.20
N ARG A 454 -2.54 34.71 -7.09
CA ARG A 454 -2.68 36.02 -7.75
C ARG A 454 -1.60 37.01 -7.33
N ALA A 455 -1.30 37.08 -6.03
CA ALA A 455 -0.25 37.96 -5.53
C ALA A 455 1.11 37.60 -6.13
N MET A 456 1.42 36.31 -6.25
CA MET A 456 2.69 35.83 -6.81
C MET A 456 2.82 36.14 -8.31
N VAL A 457 1.78 35.86 -9.11
CA VAL A 457 1.83 36.06 -10.57
C VAL A 457 1.80 37.53 -11.00
N GLY A 458 1.54 38.46 -10.07
CA GLY A 458 1.70 39.90 -10.30
C GLY A 458 3.15 40.35 -10.46
N THR A 459 4.12 39.50 -10.12
CA THR A 459 5.55 39.75 -10.33
C THR A 459 6.02 39.26 -11.71
N GLN A 460 6.98 39.96 -12.32
CA GLN A 460 7.49 39.60 -13.64
C GLN A 460 8.13 38.20 -13.69
N GLU A 461 8.69 37.74 -12.57
CA GLU A 461 9.32 36.41 -12.43
C GLU A 461 8.31 35.26 -12.60
N PHE A 462 7.07 35.45 -12.12
CA PHE A 462 6.03 34.41 -12.11
C PHE A 462 4.86 34.69 -13.05
N ALA A 463 4.92 35.76 -13.85
CA ALA A 463 3.88 36.13 -14.82
C ALA A 463 3.49 35.01 -15.79
N ARG A 464 4.41 34.07 -16.08
CA ARG A 464 4.17 32.87 -16.90
C ARG A 464 3.03 31.98 -16.39
N TYR A 465 2.71 32.04 -15.10
CA TYR A 465 1.66 31.23 -14.49
C TYR A 465 0.28 31.89 -14.45
N ALA A 466 0.15 33.14 -14.92
CA ALA A 466 -1.12 33.88 -14.89
C ALA A 466 -2.29 33.15 -15.59
N PRO A 467 -2.13 32.46 -16.73
CA PRO A 467 -3.22 31.70 -17.35
C PRO A 467 -3.76 30.57 -16.46
N THR A 468 -2.90 29.87 -15.73
CA THR A 468 -3.29 28.80 -14.80
C THR A 468 -4.12 29.36 -13.64
N VAL A 469 -3.68 30.49 -13.06
CA VAL A 469 -4.40 31.16 -11.98
C VAL A 469 -5.77 31.66 -12.46
N GLN A 470 -5.85 32.19 -13.68
CA GLN A 470 -7.12 32.63 -14.28
C GLN A 470 -8.09 31.46 -14.55
N ALA A 471 -7.57 30.31 -14.98
CA ALA A 471 -8.39 29.10 -15.17
C ALA A 471 -8.96 28.60 -13.83
N ALA A 472 -8.13 28.52 -12.78
CA ALA A 472 -8.57 28.14 -11.44
C ALA A 472 -9.59 29.15 -10.87
N GLU A 473 -9.39 30.45 -11.10
CA GLU A 473 -10.37 31.49 -10.76
C GLU A 473 -11.73 31.24 -11.43
N GLY A 474 -11.74 30.91 -12.72
CA GLY A 474 -12.95 30.59 -13.47
C GLY A 474 -13.72 29.44 -12.80
N VAL A 475 -13.04 28.33 -12.54
CA VAL A 475 -13.63 27.15 -11.90
C VAL A 475 -14.20 27.47 -10.51
N LEU A 476 -13.45 28.15 -9.65
CA LEU A 476 -13.91 28.48 -8.29
C LEU A 476 -15.06 29.50 -8.30
N ASN A 477 -15.09 30.41 -9.26
CA ASN A 477 -16.23 31.31 -9.46
C ASN A 477 -17.47 30.56 -9.96
N ASP A 478 -17.31 29.54 -10.80
CA ASP A 478 -18.41 28.69 -11.26
C ASP A 478 -19.01 27.91 -10.10
N VAL A 479 -18.18 27.33 -9.24
CA VAL A 479 -18.62 26.65 -8.00
C VAL A 479 -19.40 27.61 -7.09
N ARG A 480 -18.91 28.84 -6.88
CA ARG A 480 -19.63 29.87 -6.09
C ARG A 480 -21.00 30.19 -6.69
N ARG A 481 -21.11 30.32 -8.02
CA ARG A 481 -22.38 30.58 -8.70
C ARG A 481 -23.35 29.40 -8.57
N GLN A 482 -22.86 28.17 -8.75
CA GLN A 482 -23.70 26.98 -8.59
C GLN A 482 -24.20 26.83 -7.14
N LYS A 483 -23.36 27.08 -6.14
CA LYS A 483 -23.77 27.07 -4.73
C LYS A 483 -24.89 28.09 -4.44
N ALA A 484 -24.88 29.23 -5.12
CA ALA A 484 -25.90 30.27 -4.99
C ALA A 484 -27.20 29.99 -5.79
N SER A 485 -27.20 29.00 -6.70
CA SER A 485 -28.31 28.74 -7.62
C SER A 485 -29.51 27.98 -6.99
N GLY A 486 -29.38 27.55 -5.73
CA GLY A 486 -30.45 26.93 -4.94
C GLY A 486 -30.56 25.41 -5.03
N LYS A 487 -30.07 24.77 -6.11
CA LYS A 487 -29.95 23.31 -6.25
C LYS A 487 -28.52 22.91 -6.62
N PRO A 488 -27.61 22.81 -5.64
CA PRO A 488 -26.22 22.48 -5.92
C PRO A 488 -26.06 21.03 -6.41
N ASP A 489 -24.95 20.78 -7.11
CA ASP A 489 -24.32 19.47 -7.26
C ASP A 489 -23.05 19.40 -6.40
N PRO A 490 -23.13 18.93 -5.15
CA PRO A 490 -21.98 18.91 -4.26
C PRO A 490 -20.84 18.01 -4.75
N LEU A 491 -21.15 16.91 -5.45
CA LEU A 491 -20.14 16.00 -5.96
C LEU A 491 -19.34 16.65 -7.10
N ALA A 492 -20.04 17.21 -8.09
CA ALA A 492 -19.37 17.93 -9.18
C ALA A 492 -18.60 19.17 -8.69
N MET A 493 -19.16 19.90 -7.72
CA MET A 493 -18.47 21.04 -7.10
C MET A 493 -17.22 20.62 -6.35
N MET A 494 -17.25 19.52 -5.61
CA MET A 494 -16.09 19.01 -4.89
C MET A 494 -14.96 18.66 -5.86
N THR A 495 -15.26 17.90 -6.93
CA THR A 495 -14.27 17.59 -7.99
C THR A 495 -13.69 18.84 -8.63
N ALA A 496 -14.51 19.87 -8.88
CA ALA A 496 -14.06 21.14 -9.43
C ALA A 496 -13.14 21.91 -8.46
N VAL A 497 -13.49 21.98 -7.18
CA VAL A 497 -12.67 22.63 -6.12
C VAL A 497 -11.34 21.90 -5.95
N GLU A 498 -11.38 20.59 -5.87
CA GLU A 498 -10.18 19.74 -5.75
C GLU A 498 -9.23 19.94 -6.93
N SER A 499 -9.76 19.90 -8.16
CA SER A 499 -8.95 20.14 -9.35
C SER A 499 -8.32 21.54 -9.37
N ALA A 500 -9.06 22.58 -8.95
CA ALA A 500 -8.54 23.94 -8.88
C ALA A 500 -7.49 24.09 -7.78
N HIS A 501 -7.76 23.55 -6.58
CA HIS A 501 -6.84 23.55 -5.45
C HIS A 501 -5.53 22.82 -5.79
N GLY A 502 -5.60 21.65 -6.42
CA GLY A 502 -4.41 20.92 -6.83
C GLY A 502 -3.53 21.68 -7.81
N GLN A 503 -4.12 22.37 -8.80
CA GLN A 503 -3.37 23.22 -9.73
C GLN A 503 -2.71 24.42 -9.02
N LEU A 504 -3.41 25.02 -8.07
CA LEU A 504 -2.91 26.16 -7.30
C LEU A 504 -1.79 25.75 -6.35
N ASP A 505 -1.92 24.62 -5.64
CA ASP A 505 -0.88 24.15 -4.74
C ASP A 505 0.39 23.79 -5.52
N GLU A 506 0.29 23.05 -6.63
CA GLU A 506 1.45 22.69 -7.45
C GLU A 506 2.26 23.93 -7.85
N LEU A 507 1.55 24.97 -8.27
CA LEU A 507 2.13 26.27 -8.63
C LEU A 507 2.76 26.96 -7.42
N LEU A 508 2.02 27.15 -6.33
CA LEU A 508 2.48 27.87 -5.14
C LEU A 508 3.71 27.21 -4.54
N THR A 509 3.68 25.90 -4.49
CA THR A 509 4.77 25.06 -4.05
C THR A 509 6.00 25.22 -4.95
N GLY A 510 5.86 25.16 -6.28
CA GLY A 510 6.98 25.39 -7.20
C GLY A 510 7.61 26.78 -7.03
N ILE A 511 6.78 27.80 -6.75
CA ILE A 511 7.25 29.16 -6.44
C ILE A 511 8.03 29.18 -5.12
N ARG A 512 7.49 28.57 -4.05
CA ARG A 512 8.16 28.48 -2.74
C ARG A 512 9.51 27.78 -2.84
N ASP A 513 9.58 26.68 -3.59
CA ASP A 513 10.82 25.93 -3.80
C ASP A 513 11.87 26.76 -4.55
N GLN A 514 11.47 27.48 -5.61
CA GLN A 514 12.36 28.38 -6.35
C GLN A 514 12.90 29.50 -5.45
N GLN A 515 12.04 30.12 -4.64
CA GLN A 515 12.45 31.17 -3.68
C GLN A 515 13.41 30.62 -2.63
N GLN A 516 13.13 29.45 -2.05
CA GLN A 516 13.99 28.84 -1.04
C GLN A 516 15.33 28.39 -1.62
N GLN A 517 15.36 27.96 -2.89
CA GLN A 517 16.60 27.64 -3.60
C GLN A 517 17.44 28.90 -3.82
N SER A 518 16.83 30.00 -4.24
CA SER A 518 17.52 31.30 -4.41
C SER A 518 18.12 31.80 -3.10
N LEU A 519 17.37 31.75 -2.00
CA LEU A 519 17.87 32.14 -0.66
C LEU A 519 19.04 31.27 -0.21
N ARG A 520 18.96 29.95 -0.43
CA ARG A 520 20.06 29.01 -0.13
C ARG A 520 21.30 29.30 -0.98
N ALA A 521 21.12 29.59 -2.26
CA ALA A 521 22.20 29.95 -3.17
C ALA A 521 22.89 31.26 -2.73
N GLN A 522 22.13 32.28 -2.34
CA GLN A 522 22.65 33.55 -1.82
C GLN A 522 23.51 33.34 -0.56
N ALA A 523 23.01 32.55 0.41
CA ALA A 523 23.76 32.25 1.63
C ALA A 523 25.08 31.51 1.35
N ALA A 524 25.04 30.50 0.47
CA ALA A 524 26.23 29.74 0.10
C ALA A 524 27.23 30.53 -0.77
N LEU A 525 26.73 31.45 -1.60
CA LEU A 525 27.53 32.29 -2.49
C LEU A 525 28.51 33.15 -1.71
N GLN A 526 28.05 33.82 -0.64
CA GLN A 526 28.91 34.70 0.16
C GLN A 526 30.12 33.95 0.73
N GLN A 527 29.89 32.76 1.30
CA GLN A 527 30.94 31.91 1.85
C GLN A 527 31.90 31.39 0.75
N THR A 528 31.35 31.00 -0.40
CA THR A 528 32.13 30.46 -1.52
C THR A 528 33.01 31.53 -2.16
N LEU A 529 32.50 32.76 -2.35
CA LEU A 529 33.30 33.88 -2.86
C LEU A 529 34.48 34.19 -1.94
N ALA A 530 34.27 34.23 -0.61
CA ALA A 530 35.38 34.45 0.33
C ALA A 530 36.44 33.33 0.24
N GLY A 531 36.00 32.07 0.13
CA GLY A 531 36.90 30.92 -0.03
C GLY A 531 37.66 30.92 -1.37
N ALA A 532 36.99 31.26 -2.46
CA ALA A 532 37.58 31.39 -3.79
C ALA A 532 38.64 32.50 -3.80
N GLN A 533 38.32 33.68 -3.25
CA GLN A 533 39.24 34.81 -3.17
C GLN A 533 40.52 34.46 -2.40
N ALA A 534 40.40 33.83 -1.23
CA ALA A 534 41.54 33.42 -0.42
C ALA A 534 42.42 32.37 -1.14
N THR A 535 41.79 31.41 -1.84
CA THR A 535 42.50 30.37 -2.59
C THR A 535 43.22 30.95 -3.81
N ILE A 536 42.58 31.88 -4.54
CA ILE A 536 43.18 32.59 -5.68
C ILE A 536 44.38 33.41 -5.21
N ALA A 537 44.27 34.15 -4.10
CA ALA A 537 45.39 34.91 -3.53
C ALA A 537 46.57 33.99 -3.18
N THR A 538 46.30 32.86 -2.53
CA THR A 538 47.32 31.85 -2.19
C THR A 538 48.01 31.29 -3.44
N ALA A 539 47.24 30.95 -4.47
CA ALA A 539 47.77 30.47 -5.75
C ALA A 539 48.66 31.52 -6.43
N LYS A 540 48.21 32.79 -6.43
CA LYS A 540 48.93 33.92 -6.99
C LYS A 540 50.27 34.15 -6.29
N ASP A 541 50.27 34.15 -4.96
CA ASP A 541 51.48 34.33 -4.15
C ASP A 541 52.47 33.17 -4.34
N PHE A 542 51.99 31.92 -4.36
CA PHE A 542 52.83 30.74 -4.56
C PHE A 542 53.52 30.77 -5.93
N ILE A 543 52.78 31.09 -6.99
CA ILE A 543 53.29 31.17 -8.37
C ILE A 543 54.24 32.36 -8.52
N ALA A 544 53.93 33.52 -7.92
CA ALA A 544 54.76 34.72 -7.99
C ALA A 544 56.13 34.50 -7.32
N ALA A 545 56.16 33.86 -6.15
CA ALA A 545 57.40 33.56 -5.42
C ALA A 545 58.34 32.59 -6.18
N ARG A 546 57.81 31.83 -7.16
CA ARG A 546 58.54 30.76 -7.86
C ARG A 546 58.46 30.88 -9.38
N ARG A 547 58.59 32.12 -9.88
CA ARG A 547 58.37 32.49 -11.29
C ARG A 547 59.23 31.70 -12.30
N GLY A 548 60.40 31.19 -11.90
CA GLY A 548 61.28 30.39 -12.75
C GLY A 548 60.99 28.88 -12.77
N GLY A 549 60.26 28.35 -11.79
CA GLY A 549 60.02 26.91 -11.61
C GLY A 549 58.57 26.46 -11.78
N VAL A 550 57.65 27.38 -12.12
CA VAL A 550 56.22 27.08 -12.34
C VAL A 550 55.88 27.19 -13.83
N GLY A 551 55.24 26.15 -14.37
CA GLY A 551 54.88 26.00 -15.77
C GLY A 551 53.65 26.80 -16.21
N SER A 552 53.33 26.73 -17.50
CA SER A 552 52.21 27.46 -18.13
C SER A 552 50.84 26.92 -17.70
N ALA A 553 50.73 25.63 -17.36
CA ALA A 553 49.47 25.00 -16.94
C ALA A 553 48.92 25.63 -15.65
N ALA A 554 49.75 25.77 -14.61
CA ALA A 554 49.36 26.42 -13.35
C ALA A 554 48.90 27.88 -13.55
N ARG A 555 49.60 28.63 -14.42
CA ARG A 555 49.25 30.03 -14.75
C ARG A 555 47.94 30.14 -15.52
N THR A 556 47.69 29.19 -16.42
CA THR A 556 46.44 29.12 -17.19
C THR A 556 45.27 28.85 -16.24
N ARG A 557 45.40 27.88 -15.32
CA ARG A 557 44.38 27.60 -14.31
C ARG A 557 44.11 28.78 -13.38
N LEU A 558 45.16 29.51 -12.96
CA LEU A 558 44.98 30.72 -12.16
C LEU A 558 44.21 31.81 -12.94
N SER A 559 44.55 32.02 -14.22
CA SER A 559 43.84 32.99 -15.06
C SER A 559 42.37 32.61 -15.29
N GLU A 560 42.08 31.32 -15.48
CA GLU A 560 40.71 30.82 -15.56
C GLU A 560 39.97 30.99 -14.23
N ALA A 561 40.63 30.76 -13.09
CA ALA A 561 40.05 30.97 -11.76
C ALA A 561 39.67 32.44 -11.53
N GLU A 562 40.58 33.38 -11.83
CA GLU A 562 40.32 34.83 -11.74
C GLU A 562 39.12 35.22 -12.64
N ARG A 563 39.08 34.72 -13.89
CA ARG A 563 37.96 34.99 -14.82
C ARG A 563 36.61 34.51 -14.31
N ASN A 564 36.55 33.29 -13.76
CA ASN A 564 35.31 32.73 -13.21
C ASN A 564 34.87 33.48 -11.95
N PHE A 565 35.82 33.89 -11.10
CA PHE A 565 35.54 34.68 -9.91
C PHE A 565 34.97 36.07 -10.24
N ASP A 566 35.58 36.78 -11.19
CA ASP A 566 35.10 38.09 -11.63
C ASP A 566 33.71 37.99 -12.27
N TYR A 567 33.46 36.94 -13.05
CA TYR A 567 32.13 36.69 -13.61
C TYR A 567 31.11 36.42 -12.51
N ALA A 568 31.44 35.55 -11.53
CA ALA A 568 30.56 35.27 -10.38
C ALA A 568 30.19 36.54 -9.61
N LEU A 569 31.13 37.46 -9.40
CA LEU A 569 30.86 38.76 -8.77
C LEU A 569 29.90 39.60 -9.61
N SER A 570 30.10 39.65 -10.92
CA SER A 570 29.28 40.48 -11.83
C SER A 570 27.81 40.08 -11.88
N ILE A 571 27.49 38.81 -11.63
CA ILE A 571 26.12 38.29 -11.62
C ILE A 571 25.57 37.98 -10.23
N SER A 572 26.34 38.29 -9.17
CA SER A 572 26.01 37.89 -7.78
C SER A 572 24.68 38.43 -7.27
N GLU A 573 24.28 39.63 -7.69
CA GLU A 573 23.01 40.26 -7.29
C GLU A 573 21.83 39.86 -8.18
N SER A 574 22.07 39.65 -9.48
CA SER A 574 21.02 39.34 -10.46
C SER A 574 20.72 37.85 -10.59
N ASP A 575 21.71 36.98 -10.36
CA ASP A 575 21.59 35.52 -10.48
C ASP A 575 22.52 34.80 -9.49
N PRO A 576 22.14 34.75 -8.20
CA PRO A 576 22.94 34.13 -7.14
C PRO A 576 23.22 32.64 -7.37
N SER A 577 22.31 31.94 -8.04
CA SER A 577 22.43 30.49 -8.33
C SER A 577 23.54 30.21 -9.34
N ASN A 578 23.55 30.95 -10.45
CA ASN A 578 24.65 30.83 -11.40
C ASN A 578 25.95 31.40 -10.82
N ALA A 579 25.89 32.52 -10.09
CA ALA A 579 27.06 33.09 -9.42
C ALA A 579 27.74 32.08 -8.50
N LEU A 580 26.97 31.31 -7.73
CA LEU A 580 27.49 30.27 -6.84
C LEU A 580 28.26 29.19 -7.63
N THR A 581 27.70 28.76 -8.76
CA THR A 581 28.36 27.78 -9.65
C THR A 581 29.71 28.30 -10.14
N TYR A 582 29.79 29.55 -10.60
CA TYR A 582 31.03 30.14 -11.08
C TYR A 582 32.03 30.38 -9.93
N ALA A 583 31.58 30.74 -8.73
CA ALA A 583 32.43 30.88 -7.55
C ALA A 583 33.06 29.55 -7.12
N GLN A 584 32.28 28.45 -7.15
CA GLN A 584 32.79 27.10 -6.88
C GLN A 584 33.84 26.67 -7.91
N GLN A 585 33.57 26.92 -9.20
CA GLN A 585 34.51 26.64 -10.28
C GLN A 585 35.80 27.45 -10.12
N ALA A 586 35.71 28.73 -9.77
CA ALA A 586 36.87 29.58 -9.52
C ALA A 586 37.75 29.03 -8.38
N GLN A 587 37.13 28.62 -7.28
CA GLN A 587 37.85 28.02 -6.15
C GLN A 587 38.56 26.72 -6.55
N GLU A 588 37.89 25.85 -7.31
CA GLU A 588 38.47 24.57 -7.75
C GLU A 588 39.63 24.77 -8.73
N LEU A 589 39.48 25.68 -9.71
CA LEU A 589 40.56 26.05 -10.62
C LEU A 589 41.77 26.64 -9.88
N ALA A 590 41.54 27.42 -8.82
CA ALA A 590 42.62 27.96 -7.99
C ALA A 590 43.36 26.86 -7.21
N LYS A 591 42.66 25.84 -6.68
CA LYS A 591 43.30 24.67 -6.06
C LYS A 591 44.13 23.89 -7.06
N GLN A 592 43.61 23.67 -8.28
CA GLN A 592 44.35 23.01 -9.34
C GLN A 592 45.61 23.81 -9.73
N ALA A 593 45.52 25.15 -9.78
CA ALA A 593 46.67 26.01 -10.03
C ALA A 593 47.78 25.81 -8.98
N ILE A 594 47.43 25.72 -7.69
CA ILE A 594 48.37 25.44 -6.60
C ILE A 594 49.01 24.05 -6.79
N GLN A 595 48.21 23.02 -7.08
CA GLN A 595 48.70 21.65 -7.24
C GLN A 595 49.67 21.52 -8.42
N TYR A 596 49.33 22.09 -9.59
CA TYR A 596 50.24 22.12 -10.74
C TYR A 596 51.53 22.87 -10.40
N ALA A 597 51.42 24.02 -9.72
CA ALA A 597 52.59 24.80 -9.35
C ALA A 597 53.50 24.04 -8.36
N GLN A 598 52.95 23.26 -7.43
CA GLN A 598 53.72 22.41 -6.52
C GLN A 598 54.47 21.31 -7.29
N ASN A 599 53.78 20.60 -8.17
CA ASN A 599 54.38 19.54 -9.00
C ASN A 599 55.51 20.07 -9.90
N ASP A 600 55.33 21.25 -10.48
CA ASP A 600 56.35 21.89 -11.33
C ASP A 600 57.61 22.24 -10.52
N VAL A 601 57.44 22.76 -9.30
CA VAL A 601 58.54 23.12 -8.39
C VAL A 601 59.28 21.88 -7.87
N ASP A 602 58.55 20.83 -7.51
CA ASP A 602 59.15 19.57 -7.06
C ASP A 602 59.98 18.95 -8.18
N SER A 603 59.47 18.95 -9.42
CA SER A 603 60.18 18.48 -10.61
C SER A 603 61.41 19.33 -10.93
N PHE A 604 61.33 20.65 -10.71
CA PHE A 604 62.46 21.58 -10.90
C PHE A 604 63.55 21.40 -9.83
N SER A 605 63.18 21.09 -8.58
CA SER A 605 64.13 20.84 -7.48
C SER A 605 64.76 19.44 -7.49
N GLY A 606 64.08 18.45 -8.08
CA GLY A 606 64.56 17.06 -8.22
C GLY A 606 65.59 16.83 -9.35
N GLY A 607 65.83 17.81 -10.22
CA GLY A 607 66.73 17.71 -11.38
C GLY A 607 68.22 17.94 -11.11
N GLY A 608 68.62 18.16 -9.85
CA GLY A 608 69.98 18.56 -9.48
C GLY A 608 70.70 17.60 -8.53
N ARG A 609 70.83 16.30 -8.87
CA ARG A 609 71.80 15.41 -8.21
C ARG A 609 72.17 14.22 -9.11
N GLY A 610 73.06 14.49 -10.07
CA GLY A 610 73.90 13.48 -10.70
C GLY A 610 75.30 13.49 -10.08
N GLY A 611 75.68 12.38 -9.43
CA GLY A 611 77.07 11.94 -9.31
C GLY A 611 77.81 12.17 -7.97
N GLY A 612 78.10 11.08 -7.26
CA GLY A 612 79.42 10.87 -6.65
C GLY A 612 79.57 10.91 -5.12
N GLY A 613 79.40 9.76 -4.47
CA GLY A 613 80.34 9.19 -3.48
C GLY A 613 80.65 9.91 -2.15
N GLY A 614 80.39 9.20 -1.04
CA GLY A 614 81.34 9.12 0.09
C GLY A 614 80.96 9.74 1.43
N SER A 615 80.67 8.85 2.39
CA SER A 615 81.14 8.83 3.80
C SER A 615 80.80 9.94 4.83
N MET A 616 80.43 9.44 6.02
CA MET A 616 80.56 10.00 7.38
C MET A 616 79.59 11.09 7.91
N GLY A 617 78.87 10.71 8.98
CA GLY A 617 79.16 11.26 10.30
C GLY A 617 78.17 12.29 10.89
N GLY A 618 77.30 11.78 11.79
CA GLY A 618 76.71 12.36 13.01
C GLY A 618 76.67 13.88 13.30
N GLY A 619 75.59 14.33 13.96
CA GLY A 619 75.64 15.55 14.77
C GLY A 619 74.30 16.24 15.03
N MET A 620 73.96 16.32 16.31
CA MET A 620 72.81 16.97 16.94
C MET A 620 72.96 18.52 17.01
N GLY A 621 71.84 19.25 17.12
CA GLY A 621 71.76 20.67 17.56
C GLY A 621 71.32 21.62 16.44
N GLY A 622 70.13 22.26 16.49
CA GLY A 622 69.80 23.39 17.35
C GLY A 622 70.14 24.71 16.62
N ALA A 623 69.38 25.80 16.58
CA ALA A 623 68.10 26.15 17.17
C ALA A 623 67.68 27.52 16.54
N ILE A 624 66.36 27.80 16.55
CA ILE A 624 65.75 29.10 16.87
C ILE A 624 65.90 30.30 15.88
N LEU A 625 64.75 30.68 15.34
CA LEU A 625 64.15 32.04 15.28
C LEU A 625 62.78 31.87 14.57
N GLY A 626 61.66 31.56 15.23
CA GLY A 626 60.98 32.32 16.30
C GLY A 626 60.04 33.36 15.64
N GLY A 627 58.73 33.41 15.85
CA GLY A 627 57.79 32.62 16.64
C GLY A 627 56.43 33.34 16.77
N ILE A 628 55.51 32.71 17.53
CA ILE A 628 54.43 33.32 18.36
C ILE A 628 53.20 33.79 17.53
N ILE A 629 51.96 33.26 17.59
CA ILE A 629 51.03 32.75 18.64
C ILE A 629 50.13 31.67 17.96
N GLY A 630 49.93 30.43 18.44
CA GLY A 630 49.16 29.98 19.62
C GLY A 630 47.67 29.75 19.26
N GLY A 631 46.98 28.65 19.50
CA GLY A 631 47.24 27.35 20.13
C GLY A 631 45.91 26.60 20.39
N LEU A 632 46.02 25.30 20.66
CA LEU A 632 45.11 24.46 21.48
C LEU A 632 43.88 23.78 20.83
N LEU A 633 44.06 22.53 20.37
CA LEU A 633 43.50 21.29 20.97
C LEU A 633 43.65 20.09 20.00
N SER A 634 44.73 19.31 20.16
CA SER A 634 44.75 17.89 19.76
C SER A 634 45.97 17.20 20.39
N GLY A 635 45.75 16.50 21.50
CA GLY A 635 46.48 15.27 21.86
C GLY A 635 45.46 14.14 21.69
N GLY A 636 45.74 13.02 21.02
CA GLY A 636 46.82 12.07 21.29
C GLY A 636 46.41 11.23 22.51
N GLY A 637 46.30 9.90 22.52
CA GLY A 637 46.50 8.84 21.55
C GLY A 637 46.45 7.50 22.33
N GLY A 638 45.96 6.44 21.69
CA GLY A 638 46.35 5.02 21.89
C GLY A 638 46.01 4.27 23.20
N GLY A 639 45.40 3.09 23.05
CA GLY A 639 45.39 2.00 24.05
C GLY A 639 44.08 1.20 24.09
N GLY A 640 44.14 -0.11 23.87
CA GLY A 640 43.00 -1.01 23.68
C GLY A 640 42.64 -1.93 24.86
N PHE A 641 41.74 -2.88 24.53
CA PHE A 641 41.27 -4.07 25.28
C PHE A 641 40.33 -3.87 26.48
N GLY A 642 39.09 -4.36 26.32
CA GLY A 642 38.58 -5.48 27.12
C GLY A 642 37.77 -5.19 28.39
N GLY A 643 36.45 -5.42 28.30
CA GLY A 643 35.72 -6.32 29.20
C GLY A 643 35.32 -5.86 30.62
N GLY A 644 34.06 -6.15 30.97
CA GLY A 644 33.66 -6.49 32.34
C GLY A 644 32.95 -5.38 33.12
N GLY A 645 31.65 -5.58 33.39
CA GLY A 645 30.88 -4.78 34.33
C GLY A 645 31.17 -5.12 35.80
N PHE A 646 30.65 -4.28 36.70
CA PHE A 646 29.89 -4.61 37.92
C PHE A 646 29.77 -3.38 38.81
N GLY A 647 28.56 -3.14 39.33
CA GLY A 647 28.37 -2.76 40.73
C GLY A 647 28.38 -1.27 41.10
N GLY A 648 27.18 -0.73 41.32
CA GLY A 648 26.68 -0.60 42.71
C GLY A 648 26.79 0.76 43.41
N GLY A 649 25.63 1.21 43.93
CA GLY A 649 25.46 2.23 44.98
C GLY A 649 25.02 3.58 44.41
N GLY A 650 23.75 4.01 44.50
CA GLY A 650 22.86 4.07 45.68
C GLY A 650 23.11 5.40 46.40
N GLY A 651 22.15 6.27 46.73
CA GLY A 651 20.70 6.30 46.63
C GLY A 651 20.20 7.55 47.40
N GLY A 652 18.96 7.96 47.15
CA GLY A 652 18.21 9.00 47.89
C GLY A 652 18.18 10.36 47.18
N GLY A 653 17.05 10.92 46.75
CA GLY A 653 15.63 10.65 47.01
C GLY A 653 14.98 11.94 47.50
N PHE A 654 14.16 12.60 46.69
CA PHE A 654 13.02 13.45 47.09
C PHE A 654 12.13 13.70 45.87
N GLY A 655 10.82 13.75 46.09
CA GLY A 655 9.77 13.50 45.10
C GLY A 655 9.38 14.67 44.20
N GLY A 656 8.64 14.31 43.15
CA GLY A 656 7.41 15.01 42.77
C GLY A 656 7.43 15.76 41.44
N GLY A 657 6.56 15.33 40.51
CA GLY A 657 6.06 16.14 39.39
C GLY A 657 6.25 15.48 38.02
N GLY A 658 5.15 15.04 37.41
CA GLY A 658 5.13 14.36 36.12
C GLY A 658 5.34 15.26 34.90
N GLY A 659 5.51 14.61 33.75
CA GLY A 659 5.56 15.20 32.41
C GLY A 659 6.29 14.28 31.43
N GLY A 660 5.53 13.55 30.62
CA GLY A 660 6.02 12.47 29.75
C GLY A 660 6.67 12.92 28.43
N GLY A 661 7.13 11.92 27.67
CA GLY A 661 7.64 12.06 26.32
C GLY A 661 8.47 10.86 25.86
N GLY A 662 7.81 9.72 25.64
CA GLY A 662 8.42 8.55 24.99
C GLY A 662 7.32 7.72 24.35
N GLY A 663 7.12 7.87 23.04
CA GLY A 663 6.19 7.05 22.26
C GLY A 663 6.60 5.59 22.38
N GLY A 664 5.74 4.78 22.99
CA GLY A 664 5.94 3.34 23.14
C GLY A 664 5.00 2.58 22.21
N PHE A 665 5.44 1.39 21.81
CA PHE A 665 4.62 0.39 21.13
C PHE A 665 3.37 0.12 21.98
N GLY A 666 2.19 0.42 21.43
CA GLY A 666 0.91 0.39 22.15
C GLY A 666 -0.01 -0.69 21.59
N GLY A 667 -0.69 -1.40 22.47
CA GLY A 667 -1.70 -2.38 22.09
C GLY A 667 -3.07 -2.02 22.65
N SER A 668 -4.11 -2.44 21.97
CA SER A 668 -5.43 -2.58 22.57
C SER A 668 -6.03 -3.89 22.08
N GLY A 669 -6.84 -4.53 22.93
CA GLY A 669 -7.40 -5.84 22.64
C GLY A 669 -8.62 -6.13 23.51
N GLY A 670 -9.34 -7.20 23.18
CA GLY A 670 -10.56 -7.54 23.88
C GLY A 670 -11.08 -8.93 23.53
N ASN A 671 -12.32 -9.18 23.92
CA ASN A 671 -13.03 -10.41 23.58
C ASN A 671 -13.93 -10.17 22.35
N PHE A 672 -14.20 -11.22 21.58
CA PHE A 672 -15.06 -11.17 20.39
C PHE A 672 -16.10 -12.29 20.33
#